data_AF-A0A9P6I3P6-F1
#
_entry.id   AF-A0A9P6I3P6-F1
#
_cell.length_a   1.000
_cell.length_b   1.000
_cell.length_c   1.000
_cell.angle_alpha   90.00
_cell.angle_beta   90.00
_cell.angle_gamma   90.00
#
_symmetry.space_group_name_H-M   'P 1'
#
loop_
_entity.id
_entity.type
_entity.pdbx_description
1 polymer ?
#
loop_
_entity_poly.entity_id
_entity_poly.type
_entity_poly.pdbx_seq_one_letter_code
_entity_poly.pdbx_strand_id
1 'polypeptide(L)'
;MDLPSSAPTASTLSSPEPIITTPPTSSPIPAMSSSPAKRRRRRRLFRPDHGSLYDLMWEHAGTSLFVRPICWTDLHVRLLDARFIEMPPCDTPVPPQSPRGTPVSPSRCHMKPSPAATSLSRELTAMLAPGTNKFYTNSIRTIMSTLYPGRMSRVKTQLDLHHYFGGMVYRDTCRVQVAWEATPSRTGSIASFESASTRPAESFGVPTGADGTGSGGSSQQGTYTQPILAYVGKASVAATRRNMYRVMPGPNRSYNGPVERLQKLRSKMFVPPNANHDPLLVGIVLALAQRRFYGEPMPTANKWFPSKPMSFGLGEPEFHDVTVHILSNDNEASEFIVYKGVVTAELLRKFHEPTKNPRVTAGKTLAEKMGEAADKGGIRIEYTRVPIWPILGLKERLGKALGKEIVGHFDEDNIETWEEEAEPNNDKLKRRRDREALAEVFNGSFEEEAPDASSEHRTHYPRSAQASVNVGAGTVRGRTFGSVETFAGIPYAKPPVGALRLRPPTRFNTSLVDFDATGSAPACPQFVLSSDSRNIILDALGSLLTLPIFQPVTGQEDCLTVTIQRPAGTSAGSRLPVLFWIFGGGFEFGSTVSYNGASFVRDSIDLKQPFIFVGVNYRLGGFGFLPGREVLKDGSSNLGLLDQRMALEWVADNIAAFGGDPDKVTIWGESAGAISVFDQMALYDGDNRYKGRPLFRGAIMNSGSVVPADPIDCPKGQSIYDDVVRAAGCTGSTNTLECLRSVSYETFLNAAASVPSILSYESLALAYVPRPDGVALRDSPDILARDGRYAAIPMIIGNQEDEGTLFALFQPGVATTSQLVDYLSEFYFHNASKDQLTTLVNAYDRRISSGSPFRTGILNEICPGFKRRAAILGDLVFTLARRSYLVVAKSKYPSVPVWSYLNSYNYGTPLVGTFHASDIIQVFLGVLPTFARQSTRTYYLNFLYNQDPNVGIGGYATWPEWSQDQQLLWFFSDRTQYLKDDFRTDSFNFICGNMASLHVRDNSTSLPRWAL
;
A
#
# COMPACT_ATOMS: atom_id res chain seq x y z
N MET A 1 -55.20 55.46 -42.15
CA MET A 1 -55.72 54.98 -40.86
C MET A 1 -54.55 54.86 -39.89
N ASP A 2 -54.28 56.01 -39.26
CA ASP A 2 -54.16 56.23 -37.82
C ASP A 2 -53.18 55.43 -36.93
N LEU A 3 -52.07 56.15 -36.66
CA LEU A 3 -51.52 56.55 -35.35
C LEU A 3 -50.39 55.71 -34.68
N PRO A 4 -49.22 56.35 -34.35
CA PRO A 4 -48.04 55.67 -33.81
C PRO A 4 -47.50 56.19 -32.44
N SER A 5 -46.36 55.59 -32.04
CA SER A 5 -45.31 56.08 -31.11
C SER A 5 -45.58 55.89 -29.60
N SER A 6 -44.62 55.79 -28.68
CA SER A 6 -43.17 55.56 -28.57
C SER A 6 -42.86 55.57 -27.05
N ALA A 7 -41.66 55.14 -26.62
CA ALA A 7 -41.21 55.07 -25.21
C ALA A 7 -41.38 56.38 -24.39
N PRO A 8 -41.28 56.36 -23.03
CA PRO A 8 -40.13 57.05 -22.41
C PRO A 8 -39.67 56.56 -21.00
N THR A 9 -38.69 57.32 -20.51
CA THR A 9 -37.78 57.34 -19.34
C THR A 9 -38.34 57.69 -17.95
N ALA A 10 -37.50 57.36 -16.94
CA ALA A 10 -37.35 57.84 -15.54
C ALA A 10 -38.20 58.99 -14.95
N SER A 11 -38.56 58.87 -13.66
CA SER A 11 -38.52 59.98 -12.67
C SER A 11 -38.69 59.52 -11.21
N THR A 12 -38.07 60.31 -10.33
CA THR A 12 -38.08 60.38 -8.86
C THR A 12 -39.46 60.63 -8.23
N LEU A 13 -39.67 60.27 -6.94
CA LEU A 13 -40.40 61.12 -5.97
C LEU A 13 -40.31 60.65 -4.51
N SER A 14 -40.21 61.64 -3.63
CA SER A 14 -40.07 61.64 -2.16
C SER A 14 -41.40 61.64 -1.40
N SER A 15 -41.37 61.08 -0.18
CA SER A 15 -42.13 61.39 1.08
C SER A 15 -43.66 61.61 1.04
N PRO A 16 -44.40 61.11 2.06
CA PRO A 16 -44.78 62.00 3.16
C PRO A 16 -44.87 61.37 4.57
N GLU A 17 -45.01 62.25 5.55
CA GLU A 17 -45.07 62.05 7.02
C GLU A 17 -46.56 62.02 7.52
N PRO A 18 -46.90 62.07 8.83
CA PRO A 18 -47.39 60.98 9.68
C PRO A 18 -48.87 61.09 10.13
N ILE A 19 -49.45 60.03 10.72
CA ILE A 19 -50.72 60.12 11.48
C ILE A 19 -50.66 59.29 12.79
N ILE A 20 -51.02 59.98 13.89
CA ILE A 20 -51.19 59.55 15.28
C ILE A 20 -52.65 59.07 15.49
N THR A 21 -52.91 58.05 16.34
CA THR A 21 -53.98 58.03 17.37
C THR A 21 -54.06 56.73 18.21
N THR A 22 -53.57 56.85 19.45
CA THR A 22 -54.03 56.39 20.79
C THR A 22 -54.77 55.06 21.12
N PRO A 23 -54.62 54.55 22.38
CA PRO A 23 -54.99 53.20 22.85
C PRO A 23 -56.14 53.17 23.91
N PRO A 24 -56.56 51.98 24.38
CA PRO A 24 -56.99 51.80 25.79
C PRO A 24 -56.45 50.46 26.38
N THR A 25 -56.35 50.13 27.67
CA THR A 25 -56.74 50.72 28.97
C THR A 25 -56.00 49.91 30.05
N SER A 26 -55.63 50.54 31.17
CA SER A 26 -55.02 49.93 32.36
C SER A 26 -55.94 50.05 33.59
N SER A 27 -55.74 49.18 34.60
CA SER A 27 -56.04 49.39 36.04
C SER A 27 -55.61 48.15 36.87
N PRO A 28 -55.36 48.23 38.20
CA PRO A 28 -54.18 48.86 38.85
C PRO A 28 -53.65 48.01 40.05
N ILE A 29 -52.83 48.63 40.94
CA ILE A 29 -52.52 48.32 42.39
C ILE A 29 -51.00 48.14 42.66
N PRO A 30 -50.39 48.71 43.73
CA PRO A 30 -50.40 50.09 44.23
C PRO A 30 -48.95 50.62 44.52
N ALA A 31 -48.83 51.90 44.83
CA ALA A 31 -47.58 52.51 45.31
C ALA A 31 -47.36 52.30 46.82
N MET A 32 -46.11 52.15 47.25
CA MET A 32 -45.44 52.96 48.30
C MET A 32 -44.22 52.22 48.90
N SER A 33 -43.03 52.77 48.73
CA SER A 33 -42.37 53.54 49.80
C SER A 33 -40.93 53.87 49.39
N SER A 34 -40.62 55.16 49.44
CA SER A 34 -39.30 55.73 49.20
C SER A 34 -38.35 55.35 50.35
N SER A 35 -37.29 54.60 50.04
CA SER A 35 -36.13 54.44 50.92
C SER A 35 -34.95 55.28 50.40
N PRO A 36 -34.13 55.89 51.28
CA PRO A 36 -33.22 56.95 50.90
C PRO A 36 -32.07 56.44 50.01
N ALA A 37 -31.66 57.28 49.06
CA ALA A 37 -30.48 57.08 48.24
C ALA A 37 -29.25 56.80 49.13
N LYS A 38 -28.84 55.54 49.25
CA LYS A 38 -27.53 55.17 49.78
C LYS A 38 -26.49 55.81 48.85
N ARG A 39 -25.83 56.87 49.33
CA ARG A 39 -24.56 57.39 48.80
C ARG A 39 -23.66 56.20 48.49
N ARG A 40 -23.56 55.80 47.21
CA ARG A 40 -22.53 54.88 46.75
C ARG A 40 -21.21 55.56 47.07
N ARG A 41 -20.46 55.01 48.04
CA ARG A 41 -19.04 55.34 48.27
C ARG A 41 -18.39 55.47 46.90
N ARG A 42 -17.79 56.63 46.60
CA ARG A 42 -16.88 56.77 45.45
C ARG A 42 -15.88 55.61 45.56
N ARG A 43 -15.99 54.61 44.69
CA ARG A 43 -14.93 53.60 44.55
C ARG A 43 -13.68 54.40 44.22
N ARG A 44 -12.64 54.34 45.07
CA ARG A 44 -11.30 54.79 44.65
C ARG A 44 -11.06 54.12 43.30
N LEU A 45 -10.74 54.92 42.28
CA LEU A 45 -10.29 54.40 40.99
C LEU A 45 -9.02 53.61 41.28
N PHE A 46 -9.16 52.29 41.35
CA PHE A 46 -8.05 51.39 41.54
C PHE A 46 -7.26 51.41 40.24
N ARG A 47 -6.06 52.02 40.24
CA ARG A 47 -5.15 51.96 39.09
C ARG A 47 -4.24 50.75 39.25
N PRO A 48 -4.21 49.82 38.28
CA PRO A 48 -3.26 48.71 38.30
C PRO A 48 -1.83 49.25 38.14
N ASP A 49 -0.84 48.45 38.56
CA ASP A 49 0.57 48.82 38.38
C ASP A 49 0.92 48.90 36.89
N HIS A 50 1.76 49.87 36.52
CA HIS A 50 2.24 50.02 35.15
C HIS A 50 2.92 48.73 34.66
N GLY A 51 2.47 48.16 33.55
CA GLY A 51 2.96 46.89 32.99
C GLY A 51 2.43 45.61 33.65
N SER A 52 1.38 45.71 34.47
CA SER A 52 0.58 44.55 34.93
C SER A 52 -0.40 44.07 33.84
N LEU A 53 -0.99 42.88 33.99
CA LEU A 53 -1.92 42.34 32.99
C LEU A 53 -3.20 43.20 32.86
N TYR A 54 -3.71 43.75 33.96
CA TYR A 54 -4.86 44.65 33.91
C TYR A 54 -4.54 46.01 33.28
N ASP A 55 -3.32 46.51 33.45
CA ASP A 55 -2.85 47.73 32.79
C ASP A 55 -2.81 47.54 31.27
N LEU A 56 -2.23 46.43 30.79
CA LEU A 56 -2.26 46.04 29.37
C LEU A 56 -3.69 45.87 28.84
N MET A 57 -4.59 45.25 29.62
CA MET A 57 -6.00 45.12 29.23
C MET A 57 -6.72 46.48 29.16
N TRP A 58 -6.32 47.46 29.97
CA TRP A 58 -6.86 48.82 29.94
C TRP A 58 -6.34 49.62 28.75
N GLU A 59 -5.05 49.54 28.43
CA GLU A 59 -4.46 50.17 27.23
C GLU A 59 -5.14 49.70 25.93
N HIS A 60 -5.59 48.45 25.93
CA HIS A 60 -6.29 47.84 24.80
C HIS A 60 -7.81 47.73 24.99
N ALA A 61 -8.39 48.51 25.92
CA ALA A 61 -9.83 48.51 26.18
C ALA A 61 -10.64 48.85 24.92
N GLY A 62 -11.60 48.00 24.55
CA GLY A 62 -12.40 48.14 23.32
C GLY A 62 -11.93 47.26 22.16
N THR A 63 -10.72 46.71 22.23
CA THR A 63 -10.37 45.53 21.43
C THR A 63 -11.00 44.31 22.12
N SER A 64 -11.74 43.47 21.39
CA SER A 64 -12.37 42.27 21.97
C SER A 64 -11.28 41.25 22.32
N LEU A 65 -10.68 41.40 23.51
CA LEU A 65 -9.62 40.51 23.99
C LEU A 65 -10.17 39.17 24.51
N PHE A 66 -11.48 39.07 24.79
CA PHE A 66 -12.05 37.85 25.36
C PHE A 66 -13.47 37.59 24.85
N VAL A 67 -13.62 36.52 24.07
CA VAL A 67 -14.88 35.78 23.92
C VAL A 67 -14.56 34.34 24.34
N ARG A 68 -15.47 33.67 25.04
CA ARG A 68 -15.27 32.28 25.46
C ARG A 68 -15.63 31.34 24.30
N PRO A 69 -14.84 30.28 24.02
CA PRO A 69 -13.56 29.92 24.66
C PRO A 69 -12.47 30.95 24.31
N ILE A 70 -11.58 31.29 25.28
CA ILE A 70 -10.55 32.34 25.14
C ILE A 70 -9.90 32.24 23.76
N CYS A 71 -10.28 33.15 22.86
CA CYS A 71 -9.79 33.14 21.49
C CYS A 71 -8.36 33.70 21.49
N TRP A 72 -7.36 32.83 21.69
CA TRP A 72 -5.95 33.21 21.61
C TRP A 72 -5.64 33.75 20.20
N THR A 73 -5.07 34.95 20.12
CA THR A 73 -4.75 35.66 18.86
C THR A 73 -3.32 36.16 18.87
N ASP A 74 -2.83 36.62 17.72
CA ASP A 74 -1.50 37.25 17.61
C ASP A 74 -1.33 38.48 18.52
N LEU A 75 -2.43 39.14 18.90
CA LEU A 75 -2.40 40.19 19.91
C LEU A 75 -2.01 39.63 21.28
N HIS A 76 -2.54 38.46 21.67
CA HIS A 76 -2.15 37.79 22.92
C HIS A 76 -0.69 37.34 22.90
N VAL A 77 -0.23 36.81 21.76
CA VAL A 77 1.19 36.41 21.57
C VAL A 77 2.10 37.62 21.81
N ARG A 78 1.76 38.78 21.22
CA ARG A 78 2.53 40.03 21.41
C ARG A 78 2.46 40.58 22.83
N LEU A 79 1.26 40.64 23.43
CA LEU A 79 1.07 41.23 24.77
C LEU A 79 1.69 40.39 25.89
N LEU A 80 1.79 39.08 25.70
CA LEU A 80 2.45 38.17 26.65
C LEU A 80 3.94 37.96 26.35
N ASP A 81 4.50 38.70 25.38
CA ASP A 81 5.87 38.54 24.87
C ASP A 81 6.21 37.06 24.57
N ALA A 82 5.26 36.36 23.94
CA ALA A 82 5.44 34.97 23.57
C ALA A 82 6.21 34.86 22.24
N ARG A 83 7.29 34.10 22.22
CA ARG A 83 8.19 33.97 21.05
C ARG A 83 8.33 32.53 20.61
N PHE A 84 8.20 32.30 19.31
CA PHE A 84 8.47 31.02 18.68
C PHE A 84 9.89 31.04 18.08
N ILE A 85 10.69 30.03 18.40
CA ILE A 85 12.07 29.87 17.92
C ILE A 85 12.19 28.51 17.26
N GLU A 86 12.56 28.47 15.98
CA GLU A 86 12.85 27.23 15.27
C GLU A 86 14.26 26.76 15.58
N MET A 87 14.38 25.52 16.05
CA MET A 87 15.65 24.87 16.34
C MET A 87 16.09 24.00 15.14
N PRO A 88 17.39 23.67 15.01
CA PRO A 88 17.85 22.75 13.97
C PRO A 88 17.08 21.41 14.01
N PRO A 89 16.75 20.81 12.85
CA PRO A 89 16.04 19.54 12.81
C PRO A 89 16.87 18.41 13.45
N CYS A 90 16.19 17.46 14.10
CA CYS A 90 16.82 16.27 14.65
C CYS A 90 16.72 15.13 13.63
N ASP A 91 17.69 15.05 12.73
CA ASP A 91 17.76 14.13 11.60
C ASP A 91 18.70 12.93 11.81
N THR A 92 19.41 12.87 12.95
CA THR A 92 20.36 11.80 13.30
C THR A 92 20.08 11.23 14.70
N PRO A 93 20.25 9.91 14.93
CA PRO A 93 20.92 8.93 14.06
C PRO A 93 20.00 8.37 12.95
N VAL A 94 20.65 7.97 11.86
CA VAL A 94 20.07 7.18 10.75
C VAL A 94 21.00 6.01 10.46
N PRO A 95 20.51 4.89 9.90
CA PRO A 95 21.36 3.73 9.61
C PRO A 95 22.62 4.13 8.81
N PRO A 96 23.81 3.61 9.17
CA PRO A 96 25.05 4.00 8.53
C PRO A 96 25.01 3.70 7.03
N GLN A 97 25.30 4.71 6.21
CA GLN A 97 25.49 4.56 4.78
C GLN A 97 26.91 4.02 4.53
N SER A 98 27.06 2.89 3.85
CA SER A 98 28.39 2.35 3.57
C SER A 98 29.15 3.26 2.60
N PRO A 99 30.40 3.66 2.88
CA PRO A 99 31.24 4.30 1.89
C PRO A 99 31.70 3.26 0.85
N ARG A 100 31.50 3.60 -0.42
CA ARG A 100 32.13 3.07 -1.64
C ARG A 100 32.61 1.59 -1.61
N GLY A 101 31.84 0.72 -2.27
CA GLY A 101 32.42 -0.32 -3.15
C GLY A 101 32.92 -1.62 -2.52
N THR A 102 32.60 -1.94 -1.27
CA THR A 102 32.78 -3.30 -0.74
C THR A 102 31.47 -3.84 -0.14
N PRO A 103 31.08 -5.09 -0.45
CA PRO A 103 29.87 -5.68 0.10
C PRO A 103 30.07 -5.93 1.59
N VAL A 104 29.34 -5.18 2.43
CA VAL A 104 29.26 -5.49 3.85
C VAL A 104 28.44 -6.78 3.97
N SER A 105 29.01 -7.78 4.64
CA SER A 105 28.37 -9.05 4.99
C SER A 105 26.94 -8.82 5.52
N PRO A 106 25.94 -9.62 5.09
CA PRO A 106 24.51 -9.40 5.37
C PRO A 106 24.12 -9.52 6.86
N SER A 107 25.08 -9.68 7.77
CA SER A 107 24.85 -10.02 9.17
C SER A 107 24.48 -8.85 10.09
N ARG A 108 24.24 -7.62 9.60
CA ARG A 108 23.83 -6.48 10.46
C ARG A 108 22.57 -5.74 10.01
N CYS A 109 21.99 -6.12 8.89
CA CYS A 109 20.56 -5.89 8.66
C CYS A 109 19.85 -7.15 9.15
N HIS A 110 19.61 -7.26 10.46
CA HIS A 110 18.72 -8.27 11.00
C HIS A 110 17.29 -7.93 10.54
N MET A 111 16.94 -8.42 9.35
CA MET A 111 15.71 -8.15 8.60
C MET A 111 14.56 -9.03 9.11
N LYS A 112 14.22 -8.89 10.40
CA LYS A 112 12.88 -9.21 10.89
C LYS A 112 12.34 -7.95 11.58
N PRO A 113 11.38 -7.21 10.98
CA PRO A 113 10.74 -6.14 11.71
C PRO A 113 10.04 -6.77 12.91
N SER A 114 10.50 -6.40 14.11
CA SER A 114 9.86 -6.84 15.35
C SER A 114 8.37 -6.49 15.31
N PRO A 115 7.49 -7.18 16.06
CA PRO A 115 6.09 -6.78 16.18
C PRO A 115 5.90 -5.31 16.58
N ALA A 116 6.87 -4.74 17.32
CA ALA A 116 6.95 -3.32 17.62
C ALA A 116 7.21 -2.47 16.36
N ALA A 117 8.18 -2.83 15.52
CA ALA A 117 8.44 -2.15 14.25
C ALA A 117 7.26 -2.22 13.27
N THR A 118 6.60 -3.38 13.15
CA THR A 118 5.39 -3.55 12.32
C THR A 118 4.21 -2.74 12.86
N SER A 119 4.00 -2.75 14.18
CA SER A 119 2.95 -1.95 14.83
C SER A 119 3.21 -0.46 14.66
N LEU A 120 4.45 -0.02 14.88
CA LEU A 120 4.88 1.36 14.72
C LEU A 120 4.68 1.84 13.28
N SER A 121 5.08 1.01 12.30
CA SER A 121 4.85 1.28 10.88
C SER A 121 3.36 1.42 10.56
N ARG A 122 2.51 0.49 11.03
CA ARG A 122 1.04 0.51 10.84
C ARG A 122 0.39 1.76 11.46
N GLU A 123 0.82 2.17 12.66
CA GLU A 123 0.22 3.32 13.35
C GLU A 123 0.72 4.66 12.81
N LEU A 124 2.00 4.78 12.44
CA LEU A 124 2.53 5.94 11.72
C LEU A 124 1.85 6.10 10.36
N THR A 125 1.65 4.97 9.66
CA THR A 125 0.86 4.84 8.42
C THR A 125 -0.56 5.38 8.59
N ALA A 126 -1.26 4.95 9.64
CA ALA A 126 -2.63 5.41 9.92
C ALA A 126 -2.71 6.91 10.24
N MET A 127 -1.67 7.46 10.89
CA MET A 127 -1.60 8.88 11.27
C MET A 127 -1.30 9.81 10.09
N LEU A 128 -0.52 9.35 9.12
CA LEU A 128 -0.04 10.14 7.98
C LEU A 128 -0.91 9.99 6.70
N ALA A 129 -1.90 9.10 6.69
CA ALA A 129 -2.78 8.91 5.53
C ALA A 129 -3.64 10.17 5.22
N PRO A 130 -3.76 10.59 3.93
CA PRO A 130 -4.57 11.75 3.55
C PRO A 130 -6.08 11.45 3.63
N GLY A 131 -6.82 12.15 4.50
CA GLY A 131 -8.28 11.96 4.69
C GLY A 131 -8.88 12.75 5.88
N THR A 132 -10.16 13.08 5.80
CA THR A 132 -10.89 14.07 6.62
C THR A 132 -10.99 13.79 8.13
N ASN A 133 -10.66 14.79 8.97
CA ASN A 133 -11.14 15.01 10.36
C ASN A 133 -11.08 13.81 11.34
N LYS A 134 -10.16 12.86 11.17
CA LYS A 134 -9.97 11.77 12.14
C LYS A 134 -9.01 12.22 13.27
N PHE A 135 -9.43 12.05 14.52
CA PHE A 135 -8.58 12.29 15.68
C PHE A 135 -7.66 11.06 15.89
N TYR A 136 -6.35 11.22 15.69
CA TYR A 136 -5.35 10.13 15.76
C TYR A 136 -4.93 9.71 17.18
N THR A 137 -5.83 9.90 18.15
CA THR A 137 -5.58 9.69 19.58
C THR A 137 -5.09 8.26 19.90
N ASN A 138 -5.63 7.24 19.22
CA ASN A 138 -5.23 5.85 19.44
C ASN A 138 -3.88 5.52 18.80
N SER A 139 -3.61 6.07 17.62
CA SER A 139 -2.36 5.82 16.89
C SER A 139 -1.17 6.46 17.59
N ILE A 140 -1.29 7.73 18.00
CA ILE A 140 -0.21 8.39 18.74
C ILE A 140 0.05 7.73 20.10
N ARG A 141 -1.00 7.24 20.77
CA ARG A 141 -0.84 6.45 22.00
C ARG A 141 -0.02 5.20 21.75
N THR A 142 -0.33 4.47 20.68
CA THR A 142 0.35 3.23 20.32
C THR A 142 1.80 3.50 19.89
N ILE A 143 2.04 4.56 19.11
CA ILE A 143 3.39 5.01 18.72
C ILE A 143 4.23 5.32 19.96
N MET A 144 3.74 6.20 20.84
CA MET A 144 4.51 6.65 22.01
C MET A 144 4.74 5.53 23.03
N SER A 145 3.77 4.64 23.21
CA SER A 145 3.94 3.46 24.08
C SER A 145 4.83 2.38 23.47
N THR A 146 4.92 2.29 22.14
CA THR A 146 5.85 1.39 21.45
C THR A 146 7.28 1.94 21.54
N LEU A 147 7.47 3.24 21.33
CA LEU A 147 8.79 3.88 21.39
C LEU A 147 9.35 3.96 22.83
N TYR A 148 8.48 4.23 23.81
CA TYR A 148 8.89 4.46 25.21
C TYR A 148 7.93 3.77 26.22
N PRO A 149 7.91 2.43 26.27
CA PRO A 149 6.92 1.66 27.04
C PRO A 149 6.95 1.95 28.56
N GLY A 150 8.12 2.28 29.12
CA GLY A 150 8.27 2.52 30.56
C GLY A 150 7.66 3.85 31.06
N ARG A 151 7.72 4.93 30.26
CA ARG A 151 7.25 6.28 30.65
C ARG A 151 5.90 6.66 30.03
N MET A 152 5.51 6.06 28.91
CA MET A 152 4.32 6.45 28.13
C MET A 152 3.10 5.53 28.32
N SER A 153 3.09 4.72 29.39
CA SER A 153 2.03 3.73 29.68
C SER A 153 0.77 4.33 30.31
N ARG A 154 0.88 5.47 31.02
CA ARG A 154 -0.25 6.18 31.64
C ARG A 154 -0.64 7.40 30.82
N VAL A 155 -1.84 7.37 30.25
CA VAL A 155 -2.28 8.32 29.24
C VAL A 155 -3.68 8.87 29.57
N LYS A 156 -3.82 10.19 29.54
CA LYS A 156 -5.11 10.89 29.63
C LYS A 156 -5.54 11.35 28.24
N THR A 157 -6.72 10.95 27.79
CA THR A 157 -7.28 11.34 26.49
C THR A 157 -8.30 12.46 26.64
N GLN A 158 -8.35 13.39 25.69
CA GLN A 158 -9.31 14.52 25.67
C GLN A 158 -9.25 15.36 26.96
N LEU A 159 -8.05 15.73 27.39
CA LEU A 159 -7.84 16.49 28.62
C LEU A 159 -8.25 17.96 28.40
N ASP A 160 -9.27 18.40 29.14
CA ASP A 160 -9.69 19.80 29.20
C ASP A 160 -8.76 20.56 30.18
N LEU A 161 -8.16 21.63 29.68
CA LEU A 161 -7.24 22.51 30.41
C LEU A 161 -7.94 23.81 30.81
N HIS A 162 -7.58 24.32 31.99
CA HIS A 162 -8.16 25.51 32.60
C HIS A 162 -7.13 26.62 32.70
N HIS A 163 -7.58 27.87 32.59
CA HIS A 163 -6.75 29.04 32.88
C HIS A 163 -7.14 29.66 34.22
N TYR A 164 -6.14 30.07 34.99
CA TYR A 164 -6.28 30.74 36.26
C TYR A 164 -5.85 32.20 36.10
N PHE A 165 -6.70 33.13 36.54
CA PHE A 165 -6.45 34.57 36.41
C PHE A 165 -7.08 35.33 37.58
N GLY A 166 -6.27 36.02 38.40
CA GLY A 166 -6.74 36.91 39.47
C GLY A 166 -7.68 36.26 40.48
N GLY A 167 -7.37 35.03 40.89
CA GLY A 167 -8.22 34.25 41.80
C GLY A 167 -9.51 33.72 41.18
N MET A 168 -9.63 33.69 39.85
CA MET A 168 -10.75 33.10 39.12
C MET A 168 -10.26 31.93 38.25
N VAL A 169 -11.13 30.92 38.06
CA VAL A 169 -10.86 29.78 37.17
C VAL A 169 -11.74 29.85 35.94
N TYR A 170 -11.11 29.86 34.77
CA TYR A 170 -11.74 29.76 33.46
C TYR A 170 -11.67 28.30 33.00
N ARG A 171 -12.82 27.62 33.05
CA ARG A 171 -12.92 26.18 32.74
C ARG A 171 -12.95 25.90 31.24
N ASP A 172 -12.47 24.72 30.86
CA ASP A 172 -12.49 24.15 29.52
C ASP A 172 -11.99 25.12 28.43
N THR A 173 -10.90 25.83 28.73
CA THR A 173 -10.36 26.89 27.88
C THR A 173 -9.55 26.37 26.69
N CYS A 174 -8.81 25.30 26.90
CA CYS A 174 -8.03 24.61 25.87
C CYS A 174 -8.27 23.11 26.03
N ARG A 175 -8.21 22.35 24.93
CA ARG A 175 -8.34 20.90 24.95
C ARG A 175 -7.14 20.27 24.26
N VAL A 176 -6.55 19.27 24.89
CA VAL A 176 -5.46 18.47 24.31
C VAL A 176 -5.93 17.04 24.05
N GLN A 177 -5.48 16.44 22.95
CA GLN A 177 -6.01 15.14 22.50
C GLN A 177 -5.48 14.00 23.38
N VAL A 178 -4.20 14.08 23.77
CA VAL A 178 -3.53 13.10 24.61
C VAL A 178 -2.56 13.84 25.55
N ALA A 179 -2.43 13.40 26.78
CA ALA A 179 -1.41 13.87 27.71
C ALA A 179 -0.81 12.71 28.51
N TRP A 180 0.49 12.78 28.76
CA TRP A 180 1.24 11.84 29.59
C TRP A 180 1.81 12.59 30.80
N GLU A 181 1.59 12.01 31.98
CA GLU A 181 2.13 12.49 33.26
C GLU A 181 3.09 11.42 33.78
N ALA A 182 4.37 11.74 33.90
CA ALA A 182 5.32 10.82 34.49
C ALA A 182 5.01 10.63 36.00
N THR A 183 5.24 9.44 36.56
CA THR A 183 5.01 9.16 38.00
C THR A 183 6.33 8.94 38.75
N PRO A 184 6.40 9.22 40.07
CA PRO A 184 7.59 8.92 40.85
C PRO A 184 7.79 7.41 40.90
N SER A 185 9.02 6.97 40.61
CA SER A 185 9.46 5.60 40.82
C SER A 185 9.34 5.27 42.31
N ARG A 186 8.28 4.56 42.71
CA ARG A 186 8.28 3.84 43.98
C ARG A 186 8.99 2.51 43.73
N THR A 187 10.23 2.43 44.18
CA THR A 187 10.89 1.17 44.51
C THR A 187 10.05 0.44 45.56
N GLY A 188 9.65 -0.80 45.26
CA GLY A 188 8.89 -1.66 46.17
C GLY A 188 7.93 -2.58 45.44
N SER A 189 8.28 -3.86 45.40
CA SER A 189 7.54 -5.00 44.86
C SER A 189 6.02 -4.95 45.06
N ILE A 190 5.26 -5.35 44.03
CA ILE A 190 4.43 -6.56 44.03
C ILE A 190 3.90 -6.77 42.60
N ALA A 191 4.23 -7.95 42.07
CA ALA A 191 3.76 -8.46 40.80
C ALA A 191 2.23 -8.57 40.79
N SER A 192 1.60 -8.10 39.73
CA SER A 192 0.16 -8.27 39.49
C SER A 192 -0.04 -9.50 38.63
N PHE A 193 -0.36 -10.64 39.24
CA PHE A 193 -1.24 -11.66 38.69
C PHE A 193 -1.57 -12.65 39.80
N GLU A 194 -2.75 -12.52 40.41
CA GLU A 194 -3.52 -13.71 40.78
C GLU A 194 -4.99 -13.46 40.44
N SER A 195 -5.49 -14.42 39.68
CA SER A 195 -6.81 -14.53 39.08
C SER A 195 -7.91 -14.68 40.12
N ALA A 196 -8.99 -13.92 39.95
CA ALA A 196 -10.28 -14.28 40.54
C ALA A 196 -10.83 -15.51 39.80
N SER A 197 -10.71 -16.70 40.40
CA SER A 197 -11.78 -17.69 40.54
C SER A 197 -11.21 -19.06 40.94
N THR A 198 -11.32 -19.42 42.21
CA THR A 198 -11.88 -20.70 42.72
C THR A 198 -11.47 -20.86 44.19
N ARG A 199 -12.42 -20.70 45.12
CA ARG A 199 -12.66 -21.50 46.34
C ARG A 199 -13.72 -20.84 47.24
N PRO A 200 -14.39 -21.62 48.10
CA PRO A 200 -15.82 -21.47 48.42
C PRO A 200 -16.11 -20.59 49.63
N ALA A 201 -17.40 -20.38 49.86
CA ALA A 201 -17.96 -19.73 51.04
C ALA A 201 -17.56 -20.41 52.36
N GLU A 202 -17.58 -19.60 53.43
CA GLU A 202 -17.45 -19.92 54.85
C GLU A 202 -16.04 -20.03 55.44
N SER A 203 -15.61 -18.98 56.18
CA SER A 203 -15.45 -19.09 57.64
C SER A 203 -14.96 -17.76 58.23
N PHE A 204 -15.60 -17.39 59.34
CA PHE A 204 -15.43 -16.19 60.17
C PHE A 204 -14.07 -16.09 60.87
N GLY A 205 -13.70 -14.86 61.25
CA GLY A 205 -12.67 -14.59 62.26
C GLY A 205 -12.45 -13.10 62.51
N VAL A 206 -13.31 -12.49 63.33
CA VAL A 206 -13.17 -11.13 63.90
C VAL A 206 -12.17 -11.17 65.07
N PRO A 207 -11.40 -10.10 65.32
CA PRO A 207 -11.60 -9.31 66.55
C PRO A 207 -11.63 -7.79 66.24
N THR A 208 -12.71 -7.06 66.53
CA THR A 208 -12.92 -6.23 67.76
C THR A 208 -11.64 -5.47 68.16
N GLY A 209 -11.48 -4.15 68.06
CA GLY A 209 -12.41 -3.04 68.21
C GLY A 209 -12.08 -2.31 69.52
N ALA A 210 -11.58 -1.06 69.44
CA ALA A 210 -11.90 0.08 70.33
C ALA A 210 -10.88 1.23 70.25
N ASP A 211 -11.46 2.43 70.10
CA ASP A 211 -11.08 3.74 70.64
C ASP A 211 -9.95 4.60 70.05
N GLY A 212 -10.32 5.85 69.75
CA GLY A 212 -9.38 6.97 69.63
C GLY A 212 -9.79 8.08 68.68
N THR A 213 -10.73 8.93 69.08
CA THR A 213 -11.09 10.21 68.47
C THR A 213 -9.88 11.12 68.23
N GLY A 214 -9.76 11.76 67.06
CA GLY A 214 -8.76 12.81 66.82
C GLY A 214 -8.77 13.36 65.40
N SER A 215 -9.43 14.50 65.22
CA SER A 215 -9.32 15.37 64.04
C SER A 215 -7.87 15.76 63.73
N GLY A 216 -7.44 15.61 62.48
CA GLY A 216 -6.15 16.08 62.00
C GLY A 216 -5.95 15.76 60.52
N GLY A 217 -6.66 16.49 59.65
CA GLY A 217 -6.38 16.46 58.23
C GLY A 217 -4.98 17.04 57.96
N SER A 218 -4.05 16.20 57.52
CA SER A 218 -2.82 16.64 56.86
C SER A 218 -2.97 16.44 55.35
N SER A 219 -2.87 17.58 54.68
CA SER A 219 -2.87 17.79 53.24
C SER A 219 -1.82 16.96 52.52
N GLN A 220 -2.23 16.07 51.60
CA GLN A 220 -1.36 15.61 50.52
C GLN A 220 -1.17 16.73 49.50
N GLN A 221 -0.23 17.63 49.79
CA GLN A 221 0.35 18.55 48.82
C GLN A 221 1.36 17.74 47.99
N GLY A 222 0.86 16.91 47.07
CA GLY A 222 1.69 16.25 46.06
C GLY A 222 2.12 17.29 45.03
N THR A 223 3.31 17.86 45.18
CA THR A 223 3.93 18.73 44.19
C THR A 223 4.13 17.93 42.89
N TYR A 224 3.38 18.25 41.83
CA TYR A 224 3.56 17.64 40.52
C TYR A 224 4.84 18.19 39.88
N THR A 225 6.01 17.69 40.27
CA THR A 225 7.33 18.04 39.69
C THR A 225 7.65 17.27 38.40
N GLN A 226 6.79 16.34 37.99
CA GLN A 226 7.02 15.41 36.87
C GLN A 226 6.80 16.07 35.50
N PRO A 227 7.68 15.92 34.51
CA PRO A 227 7.52 16.58 33.21
C PRO A 227 6.21 16.14 32.51
N ILE A 228 5.54 17.10 31.85
CA ILE A 228 4.26 16.87 31.16
C ILE A 228 4.50 16.93 29.65
N LEU A 229 4.06 15.87 28.96
CA LEU A 229 3.97 15.82 27.51
C LEU A 229 2.50 15.85 27.09
N ALA A 230 2.11 16.78 26.23
CA ALA A 230 0.80 16.79 25.59
C ALA A 230 0.94 16.55 24.09
N TYR A 231 -0.03 15.89 23.46
CA TYR A 231 -0.14 15.81 22.01
C TYR A 231 -1.32 16.62 21.48
N VAL A 232 -1.03 17.46 20.50
CA VAL A 232 -1.98 18.35 19.84
C VAL A 232 -1.68 18.38 18.34
N GLY A 233 -2.50 17.70 17.54
CA GLY A 233 -2.32 17.65 16.09
C GLY A 233 -2.70 18.97 15.40
N LYS A 234 -1.91 19.40 14.41
CA LYS A 234 -2.17 20.63 13.63
C LYS A 234 -3.57 20.66 13.01
N ALA A 235 -4.04 19.53 12.49
CA ALA A 235 -5.40 19.42 11.93
C ALA A 235 -6.49 19.72 12.97
N SER A 236 -6.28 19.34 14.24
CA SER A 236 -7.19 19.63 15.36
C SER A 236 -7.18 21.11 15.74
N VAL A 237 -6.01 21.75 15.74
CA VAL A 237 -5.87 23.20 15.94
C VAL A 237 -6.60 23.96 14.83
N ALA A 238 -6.35 23.61 13.57
CA ALA A 238 -7.03 24.22 12.42
C ALA A 238 -8.55 23.95 12.43
N ALA A 239 -9.01 22.78 12.86
CA ALA A 239 -10.43 22.49 13.03
C ALA A 239 -11.05 23.32 14.17
N THR A 240 -10.33 23.54 15.27
CA THR A 240 -10.78 24.39 16.38
C THR A 240 -10.96 25.84 15.93
N ARG A 241 -10.02 26.38 15.14
CA ARG A 241 -10.11 27.72 14.54
C ARG A 241 -11.36 27.86 13.64
N ARG A 242 -11.59 26.89 12.75
CA ARG A 242 -12.76 26.88 11.84
C ARG A 242 -14.10 26.79 12.57
N ASN A 243 -14.14 26.18 13.75
CA ASN A 243 -15.36 25.92 14.51
C ASN A 243 -15.58 26.87 15.71
N MET A 244 -14.75 27.90 15.86
CA MET A 244 -14.72 28.81 17.01
C MET A 244 -16.03 29.62 17.19
N TYR A 245 -16.76 29.86 16.10
CA TYR A 245 -18.00 30.63 16.07
C TYR A 245 -19.17 29.79 15.56
N ARG A 246 -19.72 28.91 16.41
CA ARG A 246 -20.92 28.14 16.06
C ARG A 246 -22.16 29.04 16.07
N VAL A 247 -22.97 28.94 15.02
CA VAL A 247 -24.31 29.53 14.98
C VAL A 247 -25.28 28.51 15.59
N MET A 248 -25.90 28.86 16.71
CA MET A 248 -26.99 28.06 17.28
C MET A 248 -28.12 27.94 16.25
N PRO A 249 -28.68 26.74 16.02
CA PRO A 249 -29.84 26.59 15.15
C PRO A 249 -31.01 27.41 15.70
N GLY A 250 -31.81 28.03 14.81
CA GLY A 250 -33.03 28.73 15.21
C GLY A 250 -34.11 27.77 15.77
N PRO A 251 -35.26 28.30 16.23
CA PRO A 251 -36.34 27.51 16.86
C PRO A 251 -36.84 26.28 16.06
N ASN A 252 -36.55 26.20 14.75
CA ASN A 252 -36.90 25.08 13.86
C ASN A 252 -35.68 24.35 13.26
N ARG A 253 -34.52 24.40 13.90
CA ARG A 253 -33.23 23.94 13.33
C ARG A 253 -32.80 24.62 12.02
N SER A 254 -33.47 25.72 11.65
CA SER A 254 -33.12 26.52 10.47
C SER A 254 -31.82 27.29 10.71
N TYR A 255 -30.84 27.14 9.82
CA TYR A 255 -29.58 27.87 9.88
C TYR A 255 -29.74 29.27 9.30
N ASN A 256 -29.27 30.28 10.04
CA ASN A 256 -29.14 31.63 9.49
C ASN A 256 -27.89 31.69 8.61
N GLY A 257 -28.07 31.38 7.31
CA GLY A 257 -26.98 31.32 6.33
C GLY A 257 -26.10 32.58 6.26
N PRO A 258 -26.68 33.81 6.28
CA PRO A 258 -25.89 35.04 6.39
C PRO A 258 -24.99 35.11 7.64
N VAL A 259 -25.53 34.76 8.82
CA VAL A 259 -24.74 34.75 10.07
C VAL A 259 -23.66 33.66 10.01
N GLU A 260 -23.97 32.48 9.48
CA GLU A 260 -22.98 31.41 9.30
C GLU A 260 -21.83 31.83 8.39
N ARG A 261 -22.12 32.48 7.24
CA ARG A 261 -21.10 33.01 6.33
C ARG A 261 -20.26 34.10 7.00
N LEU A 262 -20.87 35.00 7.76
CA LEU A 262 -20.15 36.03 8.52
C LEU A 262 -19.22 35.40 9.57
N GLN A 263 -19.68 34.39 10.29
CA GLN A 263 -18.86 33.68 11.28
C GLN A 263 -17.73 32.86 10.64
N LYS A 264 -17.96 32.25 9.46
CA LYS A 264 -16.89 31.62 8.67
C LYS A 264 -15.84 32.62 8.22
N LEU A 265 -16.23 33.81 7.75
CA LEU A 265 -15.29 34.89 7.39
C LEU A 265 -14.49 35.36 8.61
N ARG A 266 -15.14 35.56 9.76
CA ARG A 266 -14.46 35.87 11.02
C ARG A 266 -13.45 34.80 11.40
N SER A 267 -13.79 33.51 11.28
CA SER A 267 -12.87 32.41 11.60
C SER A 267 -11.60 32.41 10.74
N LYS A 268 -11.68 32.83 9.47
CA LYS A 268 -10.52 32.95 8.57
C LYS A 268 -9.53 34.02 9.03
N MET A 269 -9.99 35.09 9.67
CA MET A 269 -9.13 36.16 10.20
C MET A 269 -8.28 35.71 11.40
N PHE A 270 -8.56 34.54 11.98
CA PHE A 270 -7.82 33.99 13.12
C PHE A 270 -6.94 32.79 12.75
N VAL A 271 -6.79 32.50 11.46
CA VAL A 271 -5.84 31.48 10.98
C VAL A 271 -4.47 32.16 10.85
N PRO A 272 -3.44 31.69 11.57
CA PRO A 272 -2.12 32.32 11.53
C PRO A 272 -1.46 32.12 10.16
N PRO A 273 -0.61 33.07 9.71
CA PRO A 273 0.14 32.93 8.47
C PRO A 273 1.18 31.79 8.51
N ASN A 274 1.72 31.49 9.69
CA ASN A 274 2.54 30.31 9.94
C ASN A 274 1.80 29.36 10.89
N ALA A 275 1.44 28.16 10.40
CA ALA A 275 0.73 27.15 11.18
C ALA A 275 1.52 26.64 12.40
N ASN A 276 2.86 26.75 12.39
CA ASN A 276 3.71 26.39 13.53
C ASN A 276 3.64 27.40 14.68
N HIS A 277 3.19 28.63 14.42
CA HIS A 277 3.14 29.73 15.38
C HIS A 277 1.71 30.00 15.86
N ASP A 278 0.83 28.98 15.87
CA ASP A 278 -0.57 29.19 16.22
C ASP A 278 -0.71 29.69 17.68
N PRO A 279 -1.40 30.84 17.91
CA PRO A 279 -1.57 31.39 19.25
C PRO A 279 -2.25 30.45 20.25
N LEU A 280 -2.99 29.43 19.79
CA LEU A 280 -3.61 28.44 20.66
C LEU A 280 -2.55 27.60 21.39
N LEU A 281 -1.38 27.40 20.78
CA LEU A 281 -0.24 26.72 21.42
C LEU A 281 0.25 27.50 22.64
N VAL A 282 0.25 28.84 22.59
CA VAL A 282 0.60 29.69 23.73
C VAL A 282 -0.37 29.48 24.90
N GLY A 283 -1.67 29.42 24.61
CA GLY A 283 -2.69 29.11 25.61
C GLY A 283 -2.55 27.71 26.21
N ILE A 284 -2.23 26.72 25.38
CA ILE A 284 -1.99 25.34 25.86
C ILE A 284 -0.75 25.28 26.74
N VAL A 285 0.35 25.91 26.33
CA VAL A 285 1.61 26.00 27.12
C VAL A 285 1.34 26.64 28.48
N LEU A 286 0.65 27.78 28.51
CA LEU A 286 0.31 28.47 29.75
C LEU A 286 -0.59 27.62 30.66
N ALA A 287 -1.64 26.99 30.11
CA ALA A 287 -2.55 26.17 30.89
C ALA A 287 -1.86 24.91 31.46
N LEU A 288 -0.96 24.29 30.70
CA LEU A 288 -0.14 23.17 31.18
C LEU A 288 0.82 23.61 32.30
N ALA A 289 1.40 24.80 32.21
CA ALA A 289 2.25 25.36 33.26
C ALA A 289 1.45 25.68 34.53
N GLN A 290 0.28 26.31 34.40
CA GLN A 290 -0.59 26.63 35.54
C GLN A 290 -1.10 25.37 36.26
N ARG A 291 -1.39 24.29 35.52
CA ARG A 291 -1.82 23.00 36.08
C ARG A 291 -0.82 22.40 37.09
N ARG A 292 0.45 22.85 37.11
CA ARG A 292 1.45 22.45 38.12
C ARG A 292 1.19 23.01 39.50
N PHE A 293 0.61 24.20 39.57
CA PHE A 293 0.46 24.96 40.82
C PHE A 293 -0.97 24.94 41.35
N TYR A 294 -1.96 24.72 40.48
CA TYR A 294 -3.36 24.73 40.84
C TYR A 294 -3.99 23.32 40.76
N GLY A 295 -4.76 22.95 41.78
CA GLY A 295 -5.53 21.70 41.81
C GLY A 295 -6.76 21.72 40.89
N GLU A 296 -7.34 20.54 40.64
CA GLU A 296 -8.54 20.42 39.81
C GLU A 296 -9.76 21.11 40.45
N PRO A 297 -10.53 21.91 39.69
CA PRO A 297 -11.69 22.61 40.23
C PRO A 297 -12.89 21.66 40.44
N MET A 298 -13.60 21.80 41.57
CA MET A 298 -14.81 21.01 41.87
C MET A 298 -15.86 21.07 40.75
N PRO A 299 -16.62 19.99 40.46
CA PRO A 299 -17.70 20.01 39.48
C PRO A 299 -18.75 21.10 39.80
N THR A 300 -19.15 21.92 38.84
CA THR A 300 -20.23 22.92 39.01
C THR A 300 -21.27 22.78 37.90
N ALA A 301 -22.54 23.02 38.25
CA ALA A 301 -23.67 22.89 37.32
C ALA A 301 -23.67 23.95 36.20
N ASN A 302 -22.97 25.08 36.41
CA ASN A 302 -22.99 26.18 35.45
C ASN A 302 -21.57 26.51 34.96
N LYS A 303 -21.18 25.86 33.85
CA LYS A 303 -19.86 26.06 33.23
C LYS A 303 -19.64 27.47 32.72
N TRP A 304 -20.69 28.29 32.53
CA TRP A 304 -20.67 29.56 31.81
C TRP A 304 -20.04 30.75 32.55
N PHE A 305 -20.02 30.73 33.89
CA PHE A 305 -19.45 31.80 34.70
C PHE A 305 -18.15 31.35 35.40
N PRO A 306 -17.13 32.22 35.48
CA PRO A 306 -15.90 31.89 36.21
C PRO A 306 -16.22 31.71 37.70
N SER A 307 -15.68 30.66 38.31
CA SER A 307 -15.89 30.33 39.72
C SER A 307 -14.67 30.72 40.56
N LYS A 308 -14.88 31.13 41.82
CA LYS A 308 -13.78 31.24 42.79
C LYS A 308 -13.20 29.84 43.03
N PRO A 309 -11.87 29.65 43.03
CA PRO A 309 -11.25 28.42 43.49
C PRO A 309 -11.56 28.22 44.98
N MET A 310 -11.61 26.98 45.43
CA MET A 310 -11.79 26.65 46.84
C MET A 310 -10.63 27.30 47.63
N SER A 311 -10.93 28.21 48.57
CA SER A 311 -9.92 28.73 49.48
C SER A 311 -9.58 27.66 50.50
N PHE A 312 -8.69 26.74 50.14
CA PHE A 312 -7.83 26.16 51.15
C PHE A 312 -6.89 27.28 51.57
N GLY A 313 -6.85 27.62 52.85
CA GLY A 313 -5.93 28.61 53.42
C GLY A 313 -4.47 28.15 53.30
N LEU A 314 -3.95 28.13 52.08
CA LEU A 314 -2.58 27.81 51.71
C LEU A 314 -1.97 29.08 51.14
N GLY A 315 -0.75 29.42 51.58
CA GLY A 315 -0.02 30.61 51.14
C GLY A 315 0.21 30.66 49.62
N GLU A 316 0.79 31.77 49.16
CA GLU A 316 1.16 31.99 47.75
C GLU A 316 1.86 30.74 47.17
N PRO A 317 1.42 30.21 46.01
CA PRO A 317 2.11 29.09 45.37
C PRO A 317 3.56 29.49 45.06
N GLU A 318 4.52 28.62 45.40
CA GLU A 318 5.94 28.87 45.13
C GLU A 318 6.23 28.71 43.62
N PHE A 319 6.00 29.78 42.86
CA PHE A 319 6.23 29.79 41.42
C PHE A 319 7.72 29.74 41.08
N HIS A 320 8.06 28.77 40.22
CA HIS A 320 9.35 28.60 39.56
C HIS A 320 9.12 28.49 38.04
N ASP A 321 10.18 28.64 37.26
CA ASP A 321 10.09 28.51 35.79
C ASP A 321 9.66 27.09 35.42
N VAL A 322 8.66 26.98 34.54
CA VAL A 322 8.10 25.70 34.14
C VAL A 322 8.37 25.43 32.67
N THR A 323 8.95 24.27 32.39
CA THR A 323 9.09 23.73 31.04
C THR A 323 7.97 22.72 30.76
N VAL A 324 7.31 22.85 29.61
CA VAL A 324 6.28 21.93 29.12
C VAL A 324 6.58 21.49 27.69
N HIS A 325 6.22 20.26 27.35
CA HIS A 325 6.43 19.70 26.01
C HIS A 325 5.10 19.45 25.31
N ILE A 326 5.00 19.87 24.05
CA ILE A 326 3.87 19.56 23.16
C ILE A 326 4.40 18.83 21.93
N LEU A 327 3.94 17.61 21.72
CA LEU A 327 4.14 16.86 20.50
C LEU A 327 3.03 17.21 19.49
N SER A 328 3.43 17.58 18.28
CA SER A 328 2.54 17.73 17.14
C SER A 328 3.08 16.93 15.97
N ASN A 329 2.30 16.85 14.90
CA ASN A 329 2.68 16.18 13.67
C ASN A 329 2.31 17.04 12.47
N ASP A 330 3.19 17.01 11.48
CA ASP A 330 2.97 17.56 10.15
C ASP A 330 2.77 16.41 9.16
N ASN A 331 1.53 16.26 8.69
CA ASN A 331 1.19 15.18 7.75
C ASN A 331 1.78 15.42 6.36
N GLU A 332 1.99 16.68 5.96
CA GLU A 332 2.52 17.02 4.64
C GLU A 332 4.03 16.80 4.60
N ALA A 333 4.74 17.23 5.66
CA ALA A 333 6.18 17.06 5.78
C ALA A 333 6.62 15.67 6.30
N SER A 334 5.69 14.86 6.82
CA SER A 334 6.00 13.58 7.49
C SER A 334 6.98 13.72 8.66
N GLU A 335 6.77 14.75 9.47
CA GLU A 335 7.62 15.11 10.60
C GLU A 335 6.79 15.17 11.89
N PHE A 336 7.39 14.75 13.00
CA PHE A 336 6.95 15.22 14.31
C PHE A 336 7.50 16.62 14.56
N ILE A 337 6.72 17.46 15.24
CA ILE A 337 7.17 18.75 15.72
C ILE A 337 7.08 18.73 17.23
N VAL A 338 8.21 18.89 17.89
CA VAL A 338 8.29 18.94 19.35
C VAL A 338 8.44 20.40 19.77
N TYR A 339 7.42 20.92 20.46
CA TYR A 339 7.45 22.25 21.06
C TYR A 339 7.88 22.14 22.53
N LYS A 340 8.87 22.94 22.91
CA LYS A 340 9.35 23.12 24.27
C LYS A 340 9.00 24.54 24.72
N GLY A 341 7.98 24.65 25.57
CA GLY A 341 7.51 25.91 26.12
C GLY A 341 8.11 26.16 27.51
N VAL A 342 8.83 27.27 27.67
CA VAL A 342 9.32 27.76 28.97
C VAL A 342 8.44 28.94 29.39
N VAL A 343 7.76 28.78 30.53
CA VAL A 343 6.93 29.81 31.15
C VAL A 343 7.61 30.30 32.41
N THR A 344 7.93 31.59 32.46
CA THR A 344 8.64 32.18 33.60
C THR A 344 7.76 32.27 34.85
N ALA A 345 8.39 32.12 36.02
CA ALA A 345 7.74 32.34 37.31
C ALA A 345 7.16 33.75 37.43
N GLU A 346 7.82 34.75 36.80
CA GLU A 346 7.33 36.12 36.73
C GLU A 346 5.97 36.21 36.04
N LEU A 347 5.81 35.56 34.89
CA LEU A 347 4.54 35.56 34.15
C LEU A 347 3.44 34.82 34.92
N LEU A 348 3.75 33.70 35.56
CA LEU A 348 2.80 32.96 36.39
C LEU A 348 2.29 33.81 37.57
N ARG A 349 3.19 34.56 38.23
CA ARG A 349 2.82 35.54 39.27
C ARG A 349 1.90 36.63 38.73
N LYS A 350 2.18 37.15 37.52
CA LYS A 350 1.29 38.14 36.87
C LYS A 350 -0.11 37.58 36.61
N PHE A 351 -0.24 36.31 36.24
CA PHE A 351 -1.57 35.67 36.11
C PHE A 351 -2.25 35.43 37.45
N HIS A 352 -1.49 35.14 38.51
CA HIS A 352 -2.03 34.99 39.87
C HIS A 352 -2.54 36.31 40.44
N GLU A 353 -1.76 37.39 40.30
CA GLU A 353 -2.07 38.75 40.75
C GLU A 353 -2.05 39.76 39.56
N PRO A 354 -3.10 39.78 38.70
CA PRO A 354 -3.10 40.54 37.44
C PRO A 354 -3.11 42.06 37.61
N THR A 355 -3.31 42.56 38.83
CA THR A 355 -3.26 44.00 39.15
C THR A 355 -1.86 44.49 39.47
N LYS A 356 -0.91 43.61 39.79
CA LYS A 356 0.44 43.97 40.24
C LYS A 356 1.48 43.64 39.16
N ASN A 357 2.56 44.42 39.14
CA ASN A 357 3.73 44.10 38.33
C ASN A 357 4.89 43.66 39.24
N PRO A 358 5.28 42.37 39.25
CA PRO A 358 6.31 41.84 40.16
C PRO A 358 7.65 42.59 40.10
N ARG A 359 7.99 43.19 38.95
CA ARG A 359 9.21 44.00 38.78
C ARG A 359 9.17 45.34 39.51
N VAL A 360 7.97 45.89 39.72
CA VAL A 360 7.76 47.17 40.41
C VAL A 360 7.68 46.96 41.93
N THR A 361 7.16 45.80 42.37
CA THR A 361 6.95 45.48 43.79
C THR A 361 8.21 44.97 44.51
N ALA A 362 9.19 44.44 43.79
CA ALA A 362 10.39 43.83 44.38
C ALA A 362 11.50 44.81 44.82
N GLY A 363 11.39 46.10 44.52
CA GLY A 363 12.48 47.06 44.76
C GLY A 363 13.72 46.79 43.90
N LYS A 364 14.62 47.78 43.78
CA LYS A 364 15.78 47.73 42.87
C LYS A 364 16.81 46.61 43.12
N THR A 365 16.67 45.81 44.18
CA THR A 365 17.73 44.93 44.69
C THR A 365 17.80 43.52 44.10
N LEU A 366 16.82 43.07 43.30
CA LEU A 366 16.89 41.76 42.61
C LEU A 366 17.42 41.87 41.17
N ALA A 367 17.19 43.02 40.51
CA ALA A 367 17.64 43.27 39.14
C ALA A 367 19.17 43.40 39.02
N GLU A 368 19.87 43.75 40.10
CA GLU A 368 21.33 43.85 40.14
C GLU A 368 22.02 42.50 40.46
N LYS A 369 21.30 41.52 41.00
CA LYS A 369 21.85 40.18 41.33
C LYS A 369 21.77 39.18 40.17
N MET A 370 20.92 39.43 39.18
CA MET A 370 20.78 38.59 37.99
C MET A 370 21.47 39.27 36.81
N GLY A 371 22.80 39.15 36.75
CA GLY A 371 23.60 39.71 35.66
C GLY A 371 23.12 39.25 34.28
N GLU A 372 23.10 40.20 33.33
CA GLU A 372 23.19 40.10 31.85
C GLU A 372 22.65 38.88 31.09
N ALA A 373 21.62 38.19 31.60
CA ALA A 373 20.82 37.23 30.84
C ALA A 373 19.31 37.41 31.08
N ALA A 374 18.87 38.67 31.18
CA ALA A 374 17.46 39.02 31.31
C ALA A 374 16.71 38.86 29.98
N ASP A 375 16.46 37.61 29.58
CA ASP A 375 15.46 37.29 28.57
C ASP A 375 14.11 37.88 29.07
N LYS A 376 13.47 38.68 28.22
CA LYS A 376 12.30 39.49 28.59
C LYS A 376 11.18 38.55 29.08
N GLY A 377 10.49 38.90 30.17
CA GLY A 377 9.65 38.00 30.98
C GLY A 377 8.34 37.55 30.33
N GLY A 378 8.45 36.77 29.26
CA GLY A 378 7.36 36.20 28.46
C GLY A 378 7.37 34.67 28.39
N ILE A 379 6.75 34.11 27.34
CA ILE A 379 6.70 32.67 27.05
C ILE A 379 7.67 32.36 25.91
N ARG A 380 8.64 31.49 26.12
CA ARG A 380 9.55 31.05 25.04
C ARG A 380 9.15 29.67 24.55
N ILE A 381 8.81 29.55 23.27
CA ILE A 381 8.43 28.27 22.64
C ILE A 381 9.46 27.92 21.57
N GLU A 382 10.37 27.02 21.92
CA GLU A 382 11.31 26.43 20.98
C GLU A 382 10.61 25.27 20.27
N TYR A 383 10.79 25.09 18.96
CA TYR A 383 10.27 23.92 18.26
C TYR A 383 11.31 23.25 17.38
N THR A 384 11.33 21.93 17.44
CA THR A 384 12.28 21.06 16.72
C THR A 384 11.49 20.15 15.79
N ARG A 385 11.94 20.04 14.54
CA ARG A 385 11.38 19.09 13.56
C ARG A 385 12.11 17.76 13.65
N VAL A 386 11.37 16.67 13.63
CA VAL A 386 11.88 15.30 13.73
C VAL A 386 11.33 14.49 12.56
N PRO A 387 12.15 14.17 11.55
CA PRO A 387 11.75 13.31 10.46
C PRO A 387 11.34 11.93 10.96
N ILE A 388 10.12 11.51 10.59
CA ILE A 388 9.57 10.19 10.96
C ILE A 388 10.37 9.07 10.30
N TRP A 389 10.89 9.33 9.09
CA TRP A 389 11.59 8.34 8.27
C TRP A 389 13.10 8.62 8.21
N PRO A 390 13.96 7.58 8.23
CA PRO A 390 13.65 6.14 8.38
C PRO A 390 13.13 5.78 9.79
N ILE A 391 12.24 4.77 9.94
CA ILE A 391 11.75 4.36 11.28
C ILE A 391 12.90 3.93 12.20
N LEU A 392 13.93 3.29 11.65
CA LEU A 392 15.17 3.01 12.38
C LEU A 392 15.86 4.33 12.75
N GLY A 393 16.17 4.51 14.03
CA GLY A 393 16.64 5.78 14.57
C GLY A 393 15.51 6.73 15.01
N LEU A 394 14.22 6.43 14.74
CA LEU A 394 13.11 7.34 15.11
C LEU A 394 12.96 7.48 16.62
N LYS A 395 13.20 6.40 17.38
CA LYS A 395 13.21 6.42 18.84
C LYS A 395 14.26 7.42 19.34
N GLU A 396 15.46 7.36 18.80
CA GLU A 396 16.59 8.18 19.21
C GLU A 396 16.42 9.63 18.78
N ARG A 397 15.99 9.88 17.52
CA ARG A 397 15.70 11.24 17.01
C ARG A 397 14.57 11.92 17.77
N LEU A 398 13.47 11.21 18.01
CA LEU A 398 12.36 11.74 18.77
C LEU A 398 12.73 11.92 20.24
N GLY A 399 13.58 11.06 20.79
CA GLY A 399 14.09 11.15 22.15
C GLY A 399 15.00 12.36 22.35
N LYS A 400 15.88 12.63 21.39
CA LYS A 400 16.75 13.82 21.35
C LYS A 400 15.93 15.11 21.38
N ALA A 401 14.85 15.16 20.59
CA ALA A 401 13.96 16.32 20.54
C ALA A 401 13.07 16.47 21.80
N LEU A 402 12.62 15.37 22.40
CA LEU A 402 11.75 15.38 23.60
C LEU A 402 12.50 15.59 24.91
N GLY A 403 13.80 15.25 24.96
CA GLY A 403 14.62 15.34 26.17
C GLY A 403 14.48 14.12 27.09
N LYS A 404 15.59 13.78 27.77
CA LYS A 404 15.71 12.61 28.67
C LYS A 404 14.73 12.67 29.85
N GLU A 405 14.32 13.86 30.25
CA GLU A 405 13.32 14.08 31.28
C GLU A 405 11.94 13.53 30.88
N ILE A 406 11.60 13.56 29.59
CA ILE A 406 10.31 13.06 29.07
C ILE A 406 10.40 11.55 28.76
N VAL A 407 11.43 11.13 28.03
CA VAL A 407 11.48 9.77 27.46
C VAL A 407 12.24 8.75 28.33
N GLY A 408 13.00 9.21 29.33
CA GLY A 408 13.88 8.37 30.13
C GLY A 408 15.31 8.32 29.57
N HIS A 409 16.16 7.47 30.16
CA HIS A 409 17.52 7.26 29.66
C HIS A 409 17.47 6.38 28.40
N PHE A 410 18.15 6.83 27.34
CA PHE A 410 18.36 6.10 26.09
C PHE A 410 19.73 6.51 25.52
N ASP A 411 20.32 5.65 24.68
CA ASP A 411 21.53 5.99 23.94
C ASP A 411 21.16 6.87 22.74
N GLU A 412 21.78 8.04 22.66
CA GLU A 412 21.45 9.05 21.65
C GLU A 412 22.07 8.73 20.29
N ASP A 413 23.17 7.99 20.26
CA ASP A 413 23.98 7.80 19.05
C ASP A 413 23.98 6.35 18.57
N ASN A 414 23.51 5.41 19.40
CA ASN A 414 23.32 4.02 19.04
C ASN A 414 21.86 3.74 18.70
N ILE A 415 21.59 3.20 17.50
CA ILE A 415 20.24 2.81 17.08
C ILE A 415 19.90 1.50 17.79
N GLU A 416 18.95 1.54 18.72
CA GLU A 416 18.49 0.33 19.41
C GLU A 416 17.71 -0.54 18.42
N THR A 417 18.31 -1.65 17.98
CA THR A 417 17.59 -2.72 17.29
C THR A 417 16.69 -3.40 18.32
N TRP A 418 15.41 -3.61 17.99
CA TRP A 418 14.35 -4.07 18.91
C TRP A 418 14.50 -5.53 19.42
N GLU A 419 15.72 -5.95 19.73
CA GLU A 419 16.11 -7.29 20.15
C GLU A 419 17.09 -7.17 21.33
N GLU A 420 16.55 -7.19 22.54
CA GLU A 420 17.25 -7.89 23.63
C GLU A 420 16.38 -9.09 24.02
N GLU A 421 16.95 -10.26 23.80
CA GLU A 421 16.35 -11.58 23.99
C GLU A 421 16.00 -11.81 25.46
N ALA A 422 14.75 -12.21 25.72
CA ALA A 422 14.42 -13.00 26.90
C ALA A 422 14.17 -14.44 26.42
N GLU A 423 15.03 -15.35 26.88
CA GLU A 423 15.00 -16.80 26.71
C GLU A 423 13.58 -17.40 26.72
N PRO A 424 13.28 -18.41 25.87
CA PRO A 424 11.93 -18.89 25.68
C PRO A 424 11.41 -19.65 26.90
N ASN A 425 10.42 -19.06 27.58
CA ASN A 425 9.64 -19.73 28.62
C ASN A 425 8.80 -20.88 28.02
N ASN A 426 8.84 -22.04 28.68
CA ASN A 426 8.42 -23.37 28.20
C ASN A 426 6.90 -23.52 27.90
N ASP A 427 6.11 -22.46 28.11
CA ASP A 427 4.65 -22.44 27.89
C ASP A 427 4.23 -22.22 26.43
N LYS A 428 5.13 -21.75 25.55
CA LYS A 428 4.83 -21.57 24.11
C LYS A 428 4.74 -22.90 23.34
N LEU A 429 5.28 -23.99 23.87
CA LEU A 429 5.17 -25.34 23.29
C LEU A 429 3.75 -25.91 23.41
N LYS A 430 2.96 -25.48 24.40
CA LYS A 430 1.60 -25.97 24.60
C LYS A 430 0.58 -25.34 23.64
N ARG A 431 0.71 -24.04 23.36
CA ARG A 431 -0.14 -23.32 22.39
C ARG A 431 0.19 -23.63 20.93
N ARG A 432 1.38 -24.17 20.65
CA ARG A 432 1.78 -24.63 19.31
C ARG A 432 1.09 -25.97 18.97
N ARG A 433 0.92 -26.86 19.94
CA ARG A 433 0.13 -28.10 19.81
C ARG A 433 -1.36 -27.84 19.56
N ASP A 434 -1.95 -26.83 20.21
CA ASP A 434 -3.37 -26.51 19.98
C ASP A 434 -3.64 -25.84 18.61
N ARG A 435 -2.60 -25.29 17.97
CA ARG A 435 -2.68 -24.73 16.61
C ARG A 435 -2.40 -25.78 15.53
N GLU A 436 -1.61 -26.81 15.83
CA GLU A 436 -1.43 -27.99 14.99
C GLU A 436 -2.71 -28.82 14.92
N ALA A 437 -3.49 -28.89 16.00
CA ALA A 437 -4.81 -29.54 16.03
C ALA A 437 -5.87 -28.88 15.12
N LEU A 438 -5.69 -27.60 14.71
CA LEU A 438 -6.55 -26.91 13.75
C LEU A 438 -6.08 -27.05 12.30
N ALA A 439 -4.81 -27.40 12.08
CA ALA A 439 -4.27 -27.75 10.75
C ALA A 439 -4.62 -29.19 10.37
N GLU A 440 -4.74 -30.10 11.33
CA GLU A 440 -5.21 -31.48 11.09
C GLU A 440 -6.68 -31.55 10.63
N VAL A 441 -7.51 -30.56 10.96
CA VAL A 441 -8.92 -30.50 10.50
C VAL A 441 -9.02 -30.12 9.01
N PHE A 442 -7.98 -29.49 8.43
CA PHE A 442 -7.93 -29.14 7.00
C PHE A 442 -7.09 -30.10 6.14
N ASN A 443 -6.31 -31.01 6.75
CA ASN A 443 -5.56 -32.06 6.06
C ASN A 443 -6.23 -33.44 6.04
N GLY A 444 -7.37 -33.63 6.72
CA GLY A 444 -8.11 -34.90 6.76
C GLY A 444 -8.88 -35.26 5.47
N SER A 445 -8.49 -34.74 4.31
CA SER A 445 -9.15 -35.02 3.03
C SER A 445 -8.13 -35.14 1.92
N PHE A 446 -7.30 -36.19 1.98
CA PHE A 446 -6.62 -36.88 0.87
C PHE A 446 -5.34 -37.54 1.41
N GLU A 447 -5.46 -38.71 2.03
CA GLU A 447 -4.40 -39.72 2.01
C GLU A 447 -5.05 -41.07 1.67
N GLU A 448 -4.57 -41.66 0.59
CA GLU A 448 -4.99 -42.97 0.06
C GLU A 448 -3.91 -43.97 0.50
N GLU A 449 -4.20 -44.82 1.49
CA GLU A 449 -3.35 -45.94 1.86
C GLU A 449 -3.64 -47.16 0.97
N ALA A 450 -2.57 -47.79 0.46
CA ALA A 450 -2.57 -49.02 -0.32
C ALA A 450 -2.68 -50.28 0.58
N PRO A 451 -3.02 -51.47 0.04
CA PRO A 451 -4.02 -52.36 0.64
C PRO A 451 -3.44 -53.44 1.56
N ASP A 452 -4.24 -53.85 2.55
CA ASP A 452 -4.12 -55.16 3.17
C ASP A 452 -5.42 -55.96 2.98
N ALA A 453 -5.24 -57.24 2.69
CA ALA A 453 -6.27 -58.16 2.25
C ALA A 453 -7.04 -58.73 3.45
N SER A 454 -8.34 -58.43 3.57
CA SER A 454 -9.40 -59.40 3.84
C SER A 454 -10.70 -58.74 4.33
N SER A 455 -11.80 -59.36 3.90
CA SER A 455 -13.19 -59.18 4.36
C SER A 455 -14.00 -58.04 3.74
N GLU A 456 -15.15 -58.46 3.25
CA GLU A 456 -16.10 -57.73 2.43
C GLU A 456 -16.90 -56.71 3.25
N HIS A 457 -16.73 -55.42 2.95
CA HIS A 457 -17.82 -54.46 3.10
C HIS A 457 -17.69 -53.31 2.09
N ARG A 458 -18.51 -53.41 1.02
CA ARG A 458 -18.69 -52.36 0.01
C ARG A 458 -19.33 -51.12 0.66
N THR A 459 -18.52 -50.12 0.96
CA THR A 459 -18.98 -48.73 1.05
C THR A 459 -18.85 -48.08 -0.33
N HIS A 460 -19.98 -47.77 -0.95
CA HIS A 460 -20.04 -47.05 -2.22
C HIS A 460 -19.60 -45.58 -2.02
N TYR A 461 -18.32 -45.29 -2.21
CA TYR A 461 -17.94 -43.96 -2.71
C TYR A 461 -18.53 -43.80 -4.12
N PRO A 462 -19.14 -42.65 -4.50
CA PRO A 462 -19.58 -42.46 -5.87
C PRO A 462 -18.34 -42.54 -6.77
N ARG A 463 -18.21 -43.64 -7.52
CA ARG A 463 -17.25 -43.77 -8.63
C ARG A 463 -17.39 -42.51 -9.48
N SER A 464 -16.29 -41.78 -9.68
CA SER A 464 -16.24 -40.75 -10.72
C SER A 464 -16.69 -41.40 -12.03
N ALA A 465 -17.72 -40.84 -12.66
CA ALA A 465 -18.18 -41.37 -13.93
C ALA A 465 -17.03 -41.19 -14.94
N GLN A 466 -16.67 -42.26 -15.65
CA GLN A 466 -15.63 -42.21 -16.68
C GLN A 466 -16.20 -41.55 -17.94
N ALA A 467 -15.48 -40.58 -18.49
CA ALA A 467 -15.74 -40.02 -19.82
C ALA A 467 -14.80 -40.71 -20.82
N SER A 468 -15.22 -40.86 -22.08
CA SER A 468 -14.37 -41.44 -23.13
C SER A 468 -14.58 -40.69 -24.44
N VAL A 469 -13.48 -40.39 -25.12
CA VAL A 469 -13.46 -39.69 -26.40
C VAL A 469 -12.60 -40.46 -27.39
N ASN A 470 -13.15 -40.78 -28.56
CA ASN A 470 -12.38 -41.39 -29.63
C ASN A 470 -11.62 -40.31 -30.41
N VAL A 471 -10.30 -40.40 -30.45
CA VAL A 471 -9.41 -39.45 -31.13
C VAL A 471 -8.57 -40.23 -32.14
N GLY A 472 -8.93 -40.12 -33.42
CA GLY A 472 -8.30 -40.93 -34.47
C GLY A 472 -8.55 -42.42 -34.26
N ALA A 473 -7.49 -43.20 -34.03
CA ALA A 473 -7.55 -44.65 -33.87
C ALA A 473 -7.60 -45.14 -32.41
N GLY A 474 -7.50 -44.24 -31.42
CA GLY A 474 -7.49 -44.57 -29.99
C GLY A 474 -8.59 -43.89 -29.18
N THR A 475 -8.81 -44.36 -27.95
CA THR A 475 -9.76 -43.80 -27.00
C THR A 475 -9.05 -43.12 -25.83
N VAL A 476 -9.35 -41.84 -25.59
CA VAL A 476 -8.89 -41.09 -24.42
C VAL A 476 -9.93 -41.20 -23.31
N ARG A 477 -9.54 -41.77 -22.16
CA ARG A 477 -10.41 -41.91 -20.98
C ARG A 477 -10.17 -40.75 -20.03
N GLY A 478 -11.23 -40.03 -19.66
CA GLY A 478 -11.18 -38.90 -18.73
C GLY A 478 -12.03 -39.14 -17.50
N ARG A 479 -11.95 -38.21 -16.55
CA ARG A 479 -12.74 -38.21 -15.32
C ARG A 479 -13.85 -37.17 -15.38
N THR A 480 -15.01 -37.50 -14.83
CA THR A 480 -16.12 -36.55 -14.65
C THR A 480 -16.23 -36.16 -13.19
N PHE A 481 -16.24 -34.86 -12.91
CA PHE A 481 -16.51 -34.31 -11.58
C PHE A 481 -17.56 -33.21 -11.66
N GLY A 482 -18.74 -33.47 -11.08
CA GLY A 482 -19.89 -32.58 -11.20
C GLY A 482 -20.29 -32.37 -12.66
N SER A 483 -20.32 -31.13 -13.11
CA SER A 483 -20.68 -30.73 -14.48
C SER A 483 -19.50 -30.61 -15.44
N VAL A 484 -18.30 -31.09 -15.07
CA VAL A 484 -17.08 -30.94 -15.88
C VAL A 484 -16.40 -32.29 -16.10
N GLU A 485 -16.09 -32.59 -17.35
CA GLU A 485 -15.21 -33.68 -17.78
C GLU A 485 -13.78 -33.15 -17.93
N THR A 486 -12.80 -33.87 -17.39
CA THR A 486 -11.37 -33.53 -17.47
C THR A 486 -10.58 -34.68 -18.08
N PHE A 487 -9.76 -34.36 -19.08
CA PHE A 487 -8.80 -35.24 -19.72
C PHE A 487 -7.41 -34.60 -19.55
N ALA A 488 -6.65 -35.06 -18.56
CA ALA A 488 -5.36 -34.47 -18.22
C ALA A 488 -4.19 -35.23 -18.87
N GLY A 489 -3.14 -34.50 -19.24
CA GLY A 489 -1.86 -35.11 -19.61
C GLY A 489 -1.81 -35.78 -20.99
N ILE A 490 -2.70 -35.42 -21.92
CA ILE A 490 -2.71 -36.01 -23.27
C ILE A 490 -1.46 -35.56 -24.02
N PRO A 491 -0.59 -36.46 -24.51
CA PRO A 491 0.64 -36.06 -25.21
C PRO A 491 0.32 -35.48 -26.59
N TYR A 492 0.87 -34.31 -26.91
CA TYR A 492 0.71 -33.67 -28.23
C TYR A 492 1.97 -33.81 -29.11
N ALA A 493 3.11 -34.14 -28.52
CA ALA A 493 4.39 -34.35 -29.19
C ALA A 493 5.14 -35.54 -28.58
N LYS A 494 6.15 -36.05 -29.29
CA LYS A 494 7.08 -37.05 -28.75
C LYS A 494 7.81 -36.50 -27.52
N PRO A 495 8.11 -37.34 -26.51
CA PRO A 495 8.87 -36.92 -25.34
C PRO A 495 10.21 -36.27 -25.75
N PRO A 496 10.52 -35.04 -25.30
CA PRO A 496 11.75 -34.32 -25.67
C PRO A 496 12.94 -34.79 -24.81
N VAL A 497 13.16 -36.11 -24.74
CA VAL A 497 14.18 -36.77 -23.93
C VAL A 497 15.35 -37.28 -24.78
N GLY A 498 16.50 -37.51 -24.15
CA GLY A 498 17.68 -38.09 -24.82
C GLY A 498 18.09 -37.26 -26.04
N ALA A 499 18.13 -37.88 -27.22
CA ALA A 499 18.49 -37.20 -28.46
C ALA A 499 17.51 -36.08 -28.89
N LEU A 500 16.28 -36.07 -28.35
CA LEU A 500 15.29 -35.01 -28.58
C LEU A 500 15.35 -33.88 -27.54
N ARG A 501 16.20 -34.02 -26.50
CA ARG A 501 16.50 -32.91 -25.60
C ARG A 501 17.09 -31.76 -26.41
N LEU A 502 16.70 -30.53 -26.09
CA LEU A 502 17.15 -29.32 -26.78
C LEU A 502 16.99 -29.42 -28.31
N ARG A 503 15.83 -29.91 -28.76
CA ARG A 503 15.40 -29.90 -30.17
C ARG A 503 13.96 -29.43 -30.32
N PRO A 504 13.55 -28.95 -31.51
CA PRO A 504 12.15 -28.67 -31.81
C PRO A 504 11.25 -29.88 -31.49
N PRO A 505 10.02 -29.65 -30.98
CA PRO A 505 9.10 -30.73 -30.69
C PRO A 505 8.77 -31.51 -31.97
N THR A 506 8.57 -32.82 -31.85
CA THR A 506 8.33 -33.70 -33.00
C THR A 506 6.98 -34.37 -32.87
N ARG A 507 6.19 -34.35 -33.94
CA ARG A 507 4.88 -35.02 -33.99
C ARG A 507 5.01 -36.55 -33.86
N PHE A 508 3.97 -37.20 -33.35
CA PHE A 508 3.84 -38.66 -33.45
C PHE A 508 3.70 -39.10 -34.91
N ASN A 509 4.30 -40.25 -35.26
CA ASN A 509 4.18 -40.82 -36.61
C ASN A 509 2.86 -41.59 -36.79
N THR A 510 2.17 -41.89 -35.70
CA THR A 510 0.92 -42.64 -35.64
C THR A 510 -0.10 -41.85 -34.83
N SER A 511 -1.39 -42.11 -35.08
CA SER A 511 -2.46 -41.57 -34.22
C SER A 511 -2.27 -42.00 -32.77
N LEU A 512 -2.78 -41.20 -31.83
CA LEU A 512 -2.84 -41.59 -30.42
C LEU A 512 -3.51 -42.96 -30.29
N VAL A 513 -2.87 -43.84 -29.54
CA VAL A 513 -3.45 -45.10 -29.06
C VAL A 513 -4.31 -44.78 -27.83
N ASP A 514 -5.00 -45.77 -27.27
CA ASP A 514 -5.73 -45.63 -26.01
C ASP A 514 -4.87 -44.96 -24.92
N PHE A 515 -5.40 -43.91 -24.30
CA PHE A 515 -4.68 -43.12 -23.31
C PHE A 515 -5.57 -42.87 -22.07
N ASP A 516 -5.01 -43.12 -20.89
CA ASP A 516 -5.67 -42.84 -19.62
C ASP A 516 -5.34 -41.42 -19.14
N ALA A 517 -6.28 -40.51 -19.34
CA ALA A 517 -6.21 -39.11 -18.97
C ALA A 517 -6.96 -38.81 -17.65
N THR A 518 -7.14 -39.81 -16.78
CA THR A 518 -7.82 -39.65 -15.47
C THR A 518 -6.90 -39.13 -14.36
N GLY A 519 -5.58 -39.27 -14.55
CA GLY A 519 -4.54 -38.86 -13.60
C GLY A 519 -4.22 -37.36 -13.60
N SER A 520 -2.99 -37.03 -13.21
CA SER A 520 -2.45 -35.66 -13.23
C SER A 520 -1.49 -35.50 -14.40
N ALA A 521 -1.49 -34.33 -15.04
CA ALA A 521 -0.56 -34.03 -16.12
C ALA A 521 0.88 -33.88 -15.57
N PRO A 522 1.92 -34.39 -16.27
CA PRO A 522 3.30 -34.14 -15.87
C PRO A 522 3.65 -32.65 -16.05
N ALA A 523 4.49 -32.10 -15.17
CA ALA A 523 5.05 -30.75 -15.36
C ALA A 523 6.40 -30.83 -16.08
N CYS A 524 6.73 -29.80 -16.87
CA CYS A 524 8.10 -29.65 -17.37
C CYS A 524 9.07 -29.29 -16.24
N PRO A 525 10.40 -29.42 -16.42
CA PRO A 525 11.37 -29.09 -15.39
C PRO A 525 11.23 -27.63 -14.90
N GLN A 526 11.34 -27.41 -13.59
CA GLN A 526 11.02 -26.15 -12.91
C GLN A 526 12.27 -25.47 -12.30
N PHE A 527 12.33 -24.14 -12.32
CA PHE A 527 13.52 -23.35 -11.95
C PHE A 527 13.27 -22.35 -10.79
N VAL A 528 12.33 -22.65 -9.89
CA VAL A 528 11.71 -21.68 -8.96
C VAL A 528 12.66 -21.07 -7.92
N LEU A 529 13.80 -21.69 -7.56
CA LEU A 529 14.67 -21.19 -6.48
C LEU A 529 16.16 -21.47 -6.74
N SER A 530 16.95 -20.42 -6.98
CA SER A 530 18.40 -20.47 -6.75
C SER A 530 18.69 -20.59 -5.24
N SER A 531 19.81 -21.21 -4.89
CA SER A 531 20.16 -21.53 -3.49
C SER A 531 20.34 -20.31 -2.58
N ASP A 532 20.54 -19.11 -3.13
CA ASP A 532 20.88 -17.90 -2.37
C ASP A 532 19.66 -17.10 -1.86
N SER A 533 18.47 -17.27 -2.44
CA SER A 533 17.29 -16.42 -2.15
C SER A 533 16.48 -16.82 -0.91
N ARG A 534 16.89 -17.87 -0.18
CA ARG A 534 16.00 -18.65 0.71
C ARG A 534 15.57 -18.01 2.03
N ASN A 535 16.13 -16.88 2.49
CA ASN A 535 16.05 -16.57 3.93
C ASN A 535 15.26 -15.32 4.35
N ILE A 536 14.84 -14.41 3.44
CA ILE A 536 14.19 -13.14 3.84
C ILE A 536 12.85 -12.89 3.11
N ILE A 537 12.78 -13.25 1.83
CA ILE A 537 11.63 -12.93 0.96
C ILE A 537 10.46 -13.90 1.21
N LEU A 538 10.77 -15.13 1.63
CA LEU A 538 9.77 -16.15 1.96
C LEU A 538 8.92 -15.78 3.18
N ASP A 539 9.49 -15.06 4.17
CA ASP A 539 8.77 -14.63 5.37
C ASP A 539 7.82 -13.44 5.09
N ALA A 540 8.22 -12.48 4.24
CA ALA A 540 7.40 -11.32 3.89
C ALA A 540 6.22 -11.66 2.96
N LEU A 541 6.40 -12.67 2.11
CA LEU A 541 5.38 -13.19 1.21
C LEU A 541 4.65 -14.41 1.78
N GLY A 542 4.80 -14.73 3.07
CA GLY A 542 4.42 -16.03 3.65
C GLY A 542 2.99 -16.52 3.34
N SER A 543 2.00 -15.63 3.23
CA SER A 543 0.65 -16.00 2.78
C SER A 543 0.52 -16.09 1.25
N LEU A 544 1.24 -15.27 0.50
CA LEU A 544 1.26 -15.28 -0.96
C LEU A 544 1.93 -16.54 -1.51
N LEU A 545 3.02 -16.98 -0.89
CA LEU A 545 3.76 -18.17 -1.34
C LEU A 545 3.03 -19.47 -1.05
N THR A 546 2.06 -19.48 -0.13
CA THR A 546 1.15 -20.64 0.08
C THR A 546 0.13 -20.80 -1.04
N LEU A 547 0.01 -19.84 -1.96
CA LEU A 547 -0.88 -19.98 -3.10
C LEU A 547 -0.41 -21.12 -4.02
N PRO A 548 -1.32 -21.91 -4.60
CA PRO A 548 -0.99 -23.06 -5.44
C PRO A 548 -0.03 -22.77 -6.61
N ILE A 549 -0.01 -21.53 -7.11
CA ILE A 549 0.87 -21.09 -8.21
C ILE A 549 2.35 -20.94 -7.81
N PHE A 550 2.65 -20.78 -6.52
CA PHE A 550 4.01 -20.64 -5.99
C PHE A 550 4.50 -21.91 -5.29
N GLN A 551 3.69 -22.98 -5.29
CA GLN A 551 4.08 -24.26 -4.71
C GLN A 551 5.06 -24.99 -5.65
N PRO A 552 6.14 -25.60 -5.11
CA PRO A 552 7.09 -26.34 -5.92
C PRO A 552 6.38 -27.55 -6.57
N VAL A 553 6.49 -27.64 -7.89
CA VAL A 553 6.02 -28.78 -8.67
C VAL A 553 7.23 -29.60 -9.11
N THR A 554 7.20 -30.90 -8.91
CA THR A 554 8.23 -31.79 -9.46
C THR A 554 8.03 -31.93 -10.96
N GLY A 555 9.00 -31.48 -11.74
CA GLY A 555 8.98 -31.56 -13.20
C GLY A 555 9.75 -32.77 -13.75
N GLN A 556 9.49 -33.11 -15.00
CA GLN A 556 10.22 -34.12 -15.78
C GLN A 556 10.31 -33.69 -17.25
N GLU A 557 11.21 -34.27 -18.04
CA GLU A 557 11.38 -33.91 -19.45
C GLU A 557 10.22 -34.40 -20.34
N ASP A 558 9.65 -35.57 -20.04
CA ASP A 558 8.45 -36.05 -20.73
C ASP A 558 7.21 -35.30 -20.21
N CYS A 559 7.01 -34.09 -20.75
CA CYS A 559 6.03 -33.13 -20.25
C CYS A 559 5.17 -32.46 -21.32
N LEU A 560 5.36 -32.78 -22.61
CA LEU A 560 4.66 -32.12 -23.74
C LEU A 560 3.23 -32.63 -23.87
N THR A 561 2.38 -32.19 -22.93
CA THR A 561 1.01 -32.63 -22.79
C THR A 561 0.00 -31.47 -22.76
N VAL A 562 -1.23 -31.74 -23.17
CA VAL A 562 -2.39 -30.85 -23.00
C VAL A 562 -3.37 -31.42 -21.97
N THR A 563 -4.07 -30.52 -21.27
CA THR A 563 -5.19 -30.84 -20.40
C THR A 563 -6.46 -30.21 -20.96
N ILE A 564 -7.48 -31.03 -21.22
CA ILE A 564 -8.77 -30.58 -21.76
C ILE A 564 -9.83 -30.66 -20.66
N GLN A 565 -10.59 -29.57 -20.48
CA GLN A 565 -11.73 -29.53 -19.59
C GLN A 565 -12.96 -29.00 -20.33
N ARG A 566 -14.08 -29.72 -20.24
CA ARG A 566 -15.31 -29.40 -20.98
C ARG A 566 -16.56 -29.67 -20.14
N PRO A 567 -17.72 -29.08 -20.47
CA PRO A 567 -18.99 -29.42 -19.84
C PRO A 567 -19.31 -30.92 -20.00
N ALA A 568 -19.82 -31.54 -18.94
CA ALA A 568 -20.25 -32.93 -18.99
C ALA A 568 -21.36 -33.14 -20.03
N GLY A 569 -21.27 -34.24 -20.79
CA GLY A 569 -22.20 -34.55 -21.88
C GLY A 569 -21.86 -33.85 -23.21
N THR A 570 -20.76 -33.12 -23.31
CA THR A 570 -20.25 -32.60 -24.59
C THR A 570 -19.86 -33.75 -25.51
N SER A 571 -20.32 -33.73 -26.77
CA SER A 571 -20.05 -34.78 -27.75
C SER A 571 -19.27 -34.25 -28.94
N ALA A 572 -18.72 -35.16 -29.75
CA ALA A 572 -18.24 -34.80 -31.08
C ALA A 572 -19.40 -34.10 -31.84
N GLY A 573 -19.13 -32.94 -32.42
CA GLY A 573 -20.12 -32.12 -33.12
C GLY A 573 -20.77 -30.98 -32.30
N SER A 574 -20.50 -30.83 -31.00
CA SER A 574 -21.03 -29.71 -30.20
C SER A 574 -20.52 -28.32 -30.68
N ARG A 575 -19.35 -28.27 -31.33
CA ARG A 575 -18.73 -27.06 -31.90
C ARG A 575 -18.64 -25.88 -30.92
N LEU A 576 -18.22 -26.16 -29.69
CA LEU A 576 -18.02 -25.14 -28.66
C LEU A 576 -16.75 -24.30 -28.94
N PRO A 577 -16.75 -23.00 -28.61
CA PRO A 577 -15.51 -22.21 -28.62
C PRO A 577 -14.42 -22.82 -27.73
N VAL A 578 -13.16 -22.60 -28.11
CA VAL A 578 -12.00 -23.16 -27.41
C VAL A 578 -11.18 -22.03 -26.81
N LEU A 579 -10.98 -22.08 -25.50
CA LEU A 579 -10.08 -21.18 -24.78
C LEU A 579 -8.75 -21.91 -24.54
N PHE A 580 -7.72 -21.52 -25.29
CA PHE A 580 -6.40 -22.11 -25.23
C PHE A 580 -5.52 -21.32 -24.25
N TRP A 581 -5.18 -21.93 -23.12
CA TRP A 581 -4.47 -21.30 -22.01
C TRP A 581 -2.97 -21.59 -22.03
N ILE A 582 -2.18 -20.53 -22.05
CA ILE A 582 -0.72 -20.54 -21.92
C ILE A 582 -0.37 -19.95 -20.54
N PHE A 583 0.17 -20.79 -19.65
CA PHE A 583 0.49 -20.33 -18.29
C PHE A 583 1.68 -19.37 -18.25
N GLY A 584 1.76 -18.59 -17.17
CA GLY A 584 2.91 -17.75 -16.84
C GLY A 584 3.87 -18.40 -15.84
N GLY A 585 5.03 -17.76 -15.64
CA GLY A 585 6.06 -18.20 -14.69
C GLY A 585 7.47 -17.80 -15.09
N GLY A 586 7.63 -16.58 -15.66
CA GLY A 586 8.94 -16.05 -16.06
C GLY A 586 9.68 -16.88 -17.10
N PHE A 587 8.99 -17.72 -17.88
CA PHE A 587 9.58 -18.75 -18.76
C PHE A 587 10.44 -19.79 -18.03
N GLU A 588 10.39 -19.85 -16.70
CA GLU A 588 11.27 -20.63 -15.82
C GLU A 588 10.48 -21.66 -14.98
N PHE A 589 9.20 -21.42 -14.73
CA PHE A 589 8.34 -22.34 -13.99
C PHE A 589 6.88 -22.23 -14.46
N GLY A 590 6.02 -23.06 -13.90
CA GLY A 590 4.62 -23.19 -14.26
C GLY A 590 4.30 -24.57 -14.85
N SER A 591 3.04 -25.00 -14.69
CA SER A 591 2.53 -26.23 -15.26
C SER A 591 1.01 -26.20 -15.36
N THR A 592 0.43 -27.00 -16.26
CA THR A 592 -1.05 -27.12 -16.37
C THR A 592 -1.73 -27.62 -15.09
N VAL A 593 -1.01 -28.33 -14.21
CA VAL A 593 -1.55 -28.79 -12.92
C VAL A 593 -1.90 -27.63 -11.99
N SER A 594 -1.15 -26.52 -12.07
CA SER A 594 -1.39 -25.31 -11.28
C SER A 594 -2.59 -24.49 -11.75
N TYR A 595 -3.14 -24.79 -12.94
CA TYR A 595 -4.18 -24.01 -13.60
C TYR A 595 -5.40 -24.87 -13.97
N ASN A 596 -6.26 -25.10 -12.99
CA ASN A 596 -7.52 -25.83 -13.18
C ASN A 596 -8.66 -24.91 -13.65
N GLY A 597 -9.01 -25.01 -14.94
CA GLY A 597 -10.08 -24.24 -15.58
C GLY A 597 -11.51 -24.72 -15.25
N ALA A 598 -11.70 -25.80 -14.48
CA ALA A 598 -13.03 -26.37 -14.21
C ALA A 598 -14.00 -25.38 -13.55
N SER A 599 -13.51 -24.45 -12.72
CA SER A 599 -14.39 -23.42 -12.11
C SER A 599 -14.91 -22.44 -13.16
N PHE A 600 -14.11 -22.12 -14.17
CA PHE A 600 -14.52 -21.20 -15.24
C PHE A 600 -15.42 -21.90 -16.27
N VAL A 601 -15.13 -23.16 -16.60
CA VAL A 601 -16.04 -23.99 -17.41
C VAL A 601 -17.41 -24.08 -16.74
N ARG A 602 -17.48 -24.26 -15.42
CA ARG A 602 -18.75 -24.28 -14.68
C ARG A 602 -19.51 -22.96 -14.78
N ASP A 603 -18.86 -21.84 -14.50
CA ASP A 603 -19.48 -20.51 -14.63
C ASP A 603 -20.03 -20.28 -16.05
N SER A 604 -19.34 -20.78 -17.07
CA SER A 604 -19.78 -20.65 -18.46
C SER A 604 -21.07 -21.40 -18.77
N ILE A 605 -21.32 -22.52 -18.08
CA ILE A 605 -22.59 -23.27 -18.19
C ILE A 605 -23.72 -22.43 -17.59
N ASP A 606 -23.51 -21.83 -16.42
CA ASP A 606 -24.49 -20.98 -15.74
C ASP A 606 -24.85 -19.73 -16.57
N LEU A 607 -23.85 -19.18 -17.27
CA LEU A 607 -24.00 -18.06 -18.21
C LEU A 607 -24.51 -18.47 -19.60
N LYS A 608 -24.83 -19.76 -19.82
CA LYS A 608 -25.29 -20.32 -21.10
C LYS A 608 -24.33 -20.05 -22.27
N GLN A 609 -23.04 -19.96 -21.98
CA GLN A 609 -21.94 -19.79 -22.92
C GLN A 609 -20.88 -20.88 -22.71
N PRO A 610 -21.24 -22.18 -22.78
CA PRO A 610 -20.31 -23.28 -22.51
C PRO A 610 -19.07 -23.26 -23.44
N PHE A 611 -17.88 -23.50 -22.92
CA PHE A 611 -16.67 -23.56 -23.76
C PHE A 611 -15.77 -24.74 -23.38
N ILE A 612 -14.79 -25.04 -24.23
CA ILE A 612 -13.73 -26.02 -23.94
C ILE A 612 -12.47 -25.28 -23.52
N PHE A 613 -11.97 -25.59 -22.32
CA PHE A 613 -10.68 -25.13 -21.85
C PHE A 613 -9.59 -26.12 -22.27
N VAL A 614 -8.48 -25.59 -22.79
CA VAL A 614 -7.28 -26.37 -23.13
C VAL A 614 -6.06 -25.71 -22.49
N GLY A 615 -5.49 -26.34 -21.46
CA GLY A 615 -4.21 -25.92 -20.89
C GLY A 615 -3.04 -26.66 -21.54
N VAL A 616 -1.97 -25.95 -21.91
CA VAL A 616 -0.79 -26.54 -22.57
C VAL A 616 0.46 -26.49 -21.67
N ASN A 617 1.18 -27.60 -21.56
CA ASN A 617 2.57 -27.60 -21.09
C ASN A 617 3.54 -27.29 -22.22
N TYR A 618 4.55 -26.49 -21.92
CA TYR A 618 5.66 -26.17 -22.82
C TYR A 618 6.97 -26.14 -22.03
N ARG A 619 8.12 -26.40 -22.68
CA ARG A 619 9.41 -26.42 -22.00
C ARG A 619 9.80 -25.03 -21.50
N LEU A 620 10.49 -25.00 -20.35
CA LEU A 620 10.86 -23.81 -19.58
C LEU A 620 12.37 -23.80 -19.31
N GLY A 621 12.87 -22.67 -18.83
CA GLY A 621 14.28 -22.43 -18.47
C GLY A 621 15.23 -22.89 -19.58
N GLY A 622 16.35 -23.50 -19.18
CA GLY A 622 17.31 -24.06 -20.13
C GLY A 622 16.77 -25.20 -21.00
N PHE A 623 15.63 -25.82 -20.69
CA PHE A 623 15.04 -26.84 -21.58
C PHE A 623 14.26 -26.22 -22.74
N GLY A 624 13.73 -25.01 -22.56
CA GLY A 624 12.84 -24.35 -23.52
C GLY A 624 13.44 -23.13 -24.21
N PHE A 625 14.36 -22.43 -23.55
CA PHE A 625 14.82 -21.09 -23.94
C PHE A 625 16.33 -20.90 -23.77
N LEU A 626 17.12 -21.98 -23.85
CA LEU A 626 18.58 -21.89 -23.81
C LEU A 626 19.07 -21.01 -24.98
N PRO A 627 19.79 -19.90 -24.72
CA PRO A 627 20.35 -19.05 -25.77
C PRO A 627 21.70 -19.59 -26.29
N GLY A 628 22.36 -18.83 -27.18
CA GLY A 628 23.72 -19.10 -27.64
C GLY A 628 23.82 -19.42 -29.13
N ARG A 629 25.00 -19.12 -29.71
CA ARG A 629 25.27 -19.35 -31.15
C ARG A 629 25.22 -20.83 -31.52
N GLU A 630 25.57 -21.73 -30.61
CA GLU A 630 25.49 -23.18 -30.81
C GLU A 630 24.03 -23.63 -30.98
N VAL A 631 23.12 -23.07 -30.16
CA VAL A 631 21.67 -23.33 -30.24
C VAL A 631 21.09 -22.77 -31.54
N LEU A 632 21.47 -21.54 -31.90
CA LEU A 632 21.05 -20.90 -33.15
C LEU A 632 21.47 -21.72 -34.38
N LYS A 633 22.74 -22.13 -34.43
CA LYS A 633 23.30 -22.91 -35.54
C LYS A 633 22.61 -24.26 -35.73
N ASP A 634 22.19 -24.90 -34.63
CA ASP A 634 21.48 -26.18 -34.65
C ASP A 634 19.99 -26.03 -35.03
N GLY A 635 19.45 -24.80 -35.01
CA GLY A 635 18.03 -24.54 -35.26
C GLY A 635 17.14 -24.92 -34.06
N SER A 636 17.69 -24.86 -32.86
CA SER A 636 17.03 -25.29 -31.61
C SER A 636 16.64 -24.10 -30.72
N SER A 637 16.36 -22.95 -31.33
CA SER A 637 15.94 -21.71 -30.69
C SER A 637 14.47 -21.76 -30.25
N ASN A 638 14.12 -21.03 -29.18
CA ASN A 638 12.73 -20.78 -28.75
C ASN A 638 11.84 -22.03 -28.65
N LEU A 639 12.40 -23.13 -28.16
CA LEU A 639 11.74 -24.44 -28.12
C LEU A 639 10.40 -24.38 -27.36
N GLY A 640 10.31 -23.61 -26.28
CA GLY A 640 9.06 -23.40 -25.55
C GLY A 640 7.95 -22.74 -26.39
N LEU A 641 8.29 -21.83 -27.31
CA LEU A 641 7.31 -21.27 -28.25
C LEU A 641 6.91 -22.28 -29.33
N LEU A 642 7.84 -23.11 -29.79
CA LEU A 642 7.56 -24.18 -30.75
C LEU A 642 6.69 -25.27 -30.14
N ASP A 643 6.84 -25.56 -28.85
CA ASP A 643 5.98 -26.45 -28.07
C ASP A 643 4.54 -25.95 -28.05
N GLN A 644 4.33 -24.67 -27.71
CA GLN A 644 3.02 -24.02 -27.75
C GLN A 644 2.42 -24.04 -29.16
N ARG A 645 3.22 -23.75 -30.19
CA ARG A 645 2.78 -23.79 -31.60
C ARG A 645 2.36 -25.21 -32.00
N MET A 646 3.12 -26.24 -31.64
CA MET A 646 2.76 -27.63 -31.92
C MET A 646 1.47 -28.04 -31.20
N ALA A 647 1.25 -27.58 -29.98
CA ALA A 647 0.01 -27.82 -29.25
C ALA A 647 -1.20 -27.12 -29.91
N LEU A 648 -1.04 -25.89 -30.42
CA LEU A 648 -2.08 -25.22 -31.22
C LEU A 648 -2.42 -26.02 -32.48
N GLU A 649 -1.42 -26.52 -33.19
CA GLU A 649 -1.64 -27.38 -34.36
C GLU A 649 -2.29 -28.72 -33.98
N TRP A 650 -1.94 -29.29 -32.82
CA TRP A 650 -2.62 -30.47 -32.28
C TRP A 650 -4.09 -30.17 -31.96
N VAL A 651 -4.40 -29.01 -31.39
CA VAL A 651 -5.79 -28.58 -31.15
C VAL A 651 -6.54 -28.46 -32.48
N ALA A 652 -5.93 -27.85 -33.49
CA ALA A 652 -6.54 -27.75 -34.82
C ALA A 652 -6.88 -29.12 -35.42
N ASP A 653 -6.02 -30.12 -35.21
CA ASP A 653 -6.22 -31.49 -35.71
C ASP A 653 -7.21 -32.32 -34.88
N ASN A 654 -7.32 -32.09 -33.57
CA ASN A 654 -7.95 -33.06 -32.64
C ASN A 654 -9.15 -32.52 -31.83
N ILE A 655 -9.28 -31.20 -31.63
CA ILE A 655 -10.25 -30.66 -30.66
C ILE A 655 -11.72 -30.90 -31.05
N ALA A 656 -11.98 -31.13 -32.34
CA ALA A 656 -13.31 -31.48 -32.85
C ALA A 656 -13.86 -32.79 -32.24
N ALA A 657 -12.99 -33.76 -31.97
CA ALA A 657 -13.36 -35.01 -31.30
C ALA A 657 -13.84 -34.76 -29.86
N PHE A 658 -13.26 -33.76 -29.20
CA PHE A 658 -13.66 -33.32 -27.86
C PHE A 658 -14.89 -32.40 -27.87
N GLY A 659 -15.45 -32.08 -29.05
CA GLY A 659 -16.62 -31.22 -29.22
C GLY A 659 -16.30 -29.74 -29.42
N GLY A 660 -15.02 -29.38 -29.59
CA GLY A 660 -14.58 -28.00 -29.84
C GLY A 660 -14.69 -27.62 -31.31
N ASP A 661 -14.77 -26.32 -31.58
CA ASP A 661 -14.70 -25.75 -32.92
C ASP A 661 -13.27 -25.23 -33.17
N PRO A 662 -12.46 -25.89 -34.02
CA PRO A 662 -11.07 -25.47 -34.28
C PRO A 662 -11.00 -24.09 -34.95
N ASP A 663 -12.08 -23.62 -35.57
CA ASP A 663 -12.16 -22.28 -36.18
C ASP A 663 -12.51 -21.19 -35.14
N LYS A 664 -12.76 -21.56 -33.87
CA LYS A 664 -13.13 -20.64 -32.78
C LYS A 664 -12.19 -20.74 -31.57
N VAL A 665 -10.90 -20.83 -31.84
CA VAL A 665 -9.85 -20.81 -30.80
C VAL A 665 -9.50 -19.37 -30.42
N THR A 666 -9.58 -19.05 -29.13
CA THR A 666 -9.00 -17.83 -28.54
C THR A 666 -7.83 -18.24 -27.66
N ILE A 667 -6.67 -17.66 -27.89
CA ILE A 667 -5.49 -17.87 -27.03
C ILE A 667 -5.52 -16.88 -25.87
N TRP A 668 -5.20 -17.35 -24.67
CA TRP A 668 -5.17 -16.58 -23.45
C TRP A 668 -3.93 -16.93 -22.64
N GLY A 669 -3.21 -15.93 -22.14
CA GLY A 669 -2.10 -16.15 -21.24
C GLY A 669 -1.94 -15.01 -20.24
N GLU A 670 -1.18 -15.31 -19.18
CA GLU A 670 -0.80 -14.37 -18.14
C GLU A 670 0.73 -14.32 -18.00
N SER A 671 1.30 -13.15 -17.71
CA SER A 671 2.75 -12.96 -17.54
C SER A 671 3.54 -13.44 -18.77
N ALA A 672 4.51 -14.34 -18.59
CA ALA A 672 5.22 -15.04 -19.67
C ALA A 672 4.28 -15.72 -20.68
N GLY A 673 3.10 -16.17 -20.26
CA GLY A 673 2.05 -16.69 -21.14
C GLY A 673 1.38 -15.59 -21.97
N ALA A 674 1.21 -14.38 -21.44
CA ALA A 674 0.69 -13.24 -22.22
C ALA A 674 1.71 -12.72 -23.23
N ILE A 675 3.00 -12.73 -22.87
CA ILE A 675 4.10 -12.49 -23.81
C ILE A 675 4.08 -13.56 -24.90
N SER A 676 3.95 -14.84 -24.50
CA SER A 676 3.81 -15.95 -25.44
C SER A 676 2.61 -15.81 -26.37
N VAL A 677 1.47 -15.26 -25.90
CA VAL A 677 0.31 -14.97 -26.76
C VAL A 677 0.69 -14.00 -27.88
N PHE A 678 1.39 -12.91 -27.56
CA PHE A 678 1.91 -12.00 -28.59
C PHE A 678 2.93 -12.73 -29.49
N ASP A 679 3.84 -13.51 -28.94
CA ASP A 679 4.83 -14.25 -29.73
C ASP A 679 4.15 -15.24 -30.68
N GLN A 680 3.09 -15.94 -30.28
CA GLN A 680 2.31 -16.80 -31.19
C GLN A 680 1.64 -15.99 -32.31
N MET A 681 1.23 -14.74 -32.04
CA MET A 681 0.77 -13.81 -33.07
C MET A 681 1.92 -13.40 -34.00
N ALA A 682 3.15 -13.22 -33.50
CA ALA A 682 4.30 -12.74 -34.26
C ALA A 682 5.10 -13.85 -34.98
N LEU A 683 4.96 -15.10 -34.53
CA LEU A 683 5.68 -16.26 -35.05
C LEU A 683 5.54 -16.36 -36.57
N TYR A 684 6.66 -16.61 -37.25
CA TYR A 684 6.73 -16.69 -38.71
C TYR A 684 6.14 -15.44 -39.40
N ASP A 685 6.51 -14.26 -38.91
CA ASP A 685 6.10 -12.95 -39.42
C ASP A 685 4.57 -12.72 -39.42
N GLY A 686 3.86 -13.43 -38.54
CA GLY A 686 2.41 -13.36 -38.44
C GLY A 686 1.64 -14.44 -39.19
N ASP A 687 2.31 -15.43 -39.78
CA ASP A 687 1.62 -16.59 -40.34
C ASP A 687 1.16 -17.54 -39.23
N ASN A 688 -0.05 -17.28 -38.73
CA ASN A 688 -0.71 -18.15 -37.76
C ASN A 688 -1.51 -19.29 -38.43
N ARG A 689 -1.27 -19.62 -39.71
CA ARG A 689 -2.03 -20.66 -40.41
C ARG A 689 -1.38 -22.04 -40.28
N TYR A 690 -2.23 -23.04 -40.24
CA TYR A 690 -1.88 -24.45 -40.34
C TYR A 690 -2.90 -25.15 -41.23
N LYS A 691 -2.44 -25.94 -42.21
CA LYS A 691 -3.30 -26.56 -43.25
C LYS A 691 -4.26 -25.55 -43.91
N GLY A 692 -3.77 -24.32 -44.12
CA GLY A 692 -4.52 -23.25 -44.76
C GLY A 692 -5.56 -22.56 -43.87
N ARG A 693 -5.65 -22.84 -42.57
CA ARG A 693 -6.60 -22.20 -41.65
C ARG A 693 -5.89 -21.52 -40.48
N PRO A 694 -6.39 -20.37 -39.96
CA PRO A 694 -5.84 -19.76 -38.76
C PRO A 694 -5.92 -20.70 -37.55
N LEU A 695 -4.85 -20.77 -36.76
CA LEU A 695 -4.79 -21.55 -35.52
C LEU A 695 -5.61 -20.92 -34.37
N PHE A 696 -5.83 -19.61 -34.44
CA PHE A 696 -6.59 -18.85 -33.46
C PHE A 696 -7.17 -17.59 -34.11
N ARG A 697 -8.26 -17.08 -33.53
CA ARG A 697 -9.00 -15.92 -34.06
C ARG A 697 -9.06 -14.72 -33.11
N GLY A 698 -8.74 -14.91 -31.82
CA GLY A 698 -8.71 -13.85 -30.82
C GLY A 698 -7.62 -14.09 -29.77
N ALA A 699 -7.19 -13.02 -29.11
CA ALA A 699 -6.14 -13.05 -28.11
C ALA A 699 -6.55 -12.36 -26.80
N ILE A 700 -6.18 -12.93 -25.66
CA ILE A 700 -6.31 -12.31 -24.34
C ILE A 700 -4.92 -12.29 -23.69
N MET A 701 -4.44 -11.11 -23.32
CA MET A 701 -3.11 -10.87 -22.78
C MET A 701 -3.20 -10.21 -21.40
N ASN A 702 -3.00 -11.01 -20.35
CA ASN A 702 -2.98 -10.53 -18.98
C ASN A 702 -1.53 -10.26 -18.55
N SER A 703 -1.17 -9.01 -18.31
CA SER A 703 0.13 -8.66 -17.74
C SER A 703 1.33 -9.09 -18.59
N GLY A 704 1.31 -8.77 -19.88
CA GLY A 704 2.42 -9.02 -20.80
C GLY A 704 2.00 -8.88 -22.26
N SER A 705 2.88 -8.40 -23.14
CA SER A 705 2.68 -8.41 -24.59
C SER A 705 4.03 -8.36 -25.30
N VAL A 706 4.35 -7.24 -25.93
CA VAL A 706 5.62 -6.99 -26.58
C VAL A 706 6.71 -6.78 -25.53
N VAL A 707 7.70 -7.67 -25.50
CA VAL A 707 8.92 -7.51 -24.71
C VAL A 707 10.12 -7.43 -25.65
N PRO A 708 10.80 -6.27 -25.74
CA PRO A 708 12.03 -6.16 -26.52
C PRO A 708 13.08 -7.17 -26.05
N ALA A 709 13.71 -7.87 -26.99
CA ALA A 709 14.67 -8.92 -26.68
C ALA A 709 15.83 -8.92 -27.69
N ASP A 710 17.02 -9.23 -27.19
CA ASP A 710 18.18 -9.43 -28.06
C ASP A 710 18.14 -10.72 -28.82
N PRO A 711 18.82 -10.76 -29.99
CA PRO A 711 19.11 -11.99 -30.69
C PRO A 711 19.62 -13.09 -29.77
N ILE A 712 19.28 -14.33 -30.11
CA ILE A 712 19.60 -15.49 -29.29
C ILE A 712 21.11 -15.68 -29.07
N ASP A 713 21.94 -15.22 -30.00
CA ASP A 713 23.40 -15.31 -30.01
C ASP A 713 24.10 -14.03 -29.50
N CYS A 714 23.37 -13.10 -28.87
CA CYS A 714 23.96 -11.91 -28.29
C CYS A 714 24.95 -12.24 -27.15
N PRO A 715 25.85 -11.32 -26.75
CA PRO A 715 26.83 -11.56 -25.69
C PRO A 715 26.21 -12.03 -24.36
N LYS A 716 25.07 -11.45 -23.95
CA LYS A 716 24.33 -11.89 -22.75
C LYS A 716 23.86 -13.34 -22.92
N GLY A 717 23.25 -13.67 -24.05
CA GLY A 717 22.80 -15.03 -24.37
C GLY A 717 23.95 -16.03 -24.38
N GLN A 718 25.08 -15.68 -25.00
CA GLN A 718 26.25 -16.55 -25.02
C GLN A 718 26.83 -16.78 -23.62
N SER A 719 26.88 -15.77 -22.76
CA SER A 719 27.34 -15.94 -21.37
C SER A 719 26.49 -16.96 -20.61
N ILE A 720 25.16 -16.90 -20.75
CA ILE A 720 24.25 -17.88 -20.14
C ILE A 720 24.53 -19.29 -20.67
N TYR A 721 24.70 -19.45 -21.99
CA TYR A 721 25.04 -20.74 -22.58
C TYR A 721 26.36 -21.29 -22.04
N ASP A 722 27.41 -20.47 -22.01
CA ASP A 722 28.74 -20.86 -21.56
C ASP A 722 28.75 -21.24 -20.06
N ASP A 723 27.95 -20.56 -19.22
CA ASP A 723 27.78 -20.88 -17.82
C ASP A 723 27.09 -22.23 -17.61
N VAL A 724 26.01 -22.52 -18.38
CA VAL A 724 25.33 -23.82 -18.35
C VAL A 724 26.26 -24.93 -18.83
N VAL A 725 27.02 -24.71 -19.91
CA VAL A 725 28.02 -25.67 -20.40
C VAL A 725 29.07 -25.97 -19.34
N ARG A 726 29.54 -24.94 -18.63
CA ARG A 726 30.52 -25.10 -17.56
C ARG A 726 29.95 -25.89 -16.38
N ALA A 727 28.75 -25.54 -15.92
CA ALA A 727 28.07 -26.21 -14.82
C ALA A 727 27.72 -27.67 -15.15
N ALA A 728 27.44 -27.98 -16.42
CA ALA A 728 27.20 -29.34 -16.89
C ALA A 728 28.48 -30.17 -17.08
N GLY A 729 29.67 -29.57 -16.96
CA GLY A 729 30.94 -30.25 -17.21
C GLY A 729 31.28 -30.46 -18.69
N CYS A 730 30.71 -29.65 -19.59
CA CYS A 730 30.82 -29.80 -21.05
C CYS A 730 31.88 -28.89 -21.71
N THR A 731 32.63 -28.07 -20.96
CA THR A 731 33.52 -26.99 -21.45
C THR A 731 34.66 -27.44 -22.40
N GLY A 732 34.99 -28.74 -22.43
CA GLY A 732 36.02 -29.31 -23.31
C GLY A 732 35.48 -30.11 -24.51
N SER A 733 34.16 -30.19 -24.68
CA SER A 733 33.56 -30.94 -25.79
C SER A 733 33.75 -30.21 -27.12
N THR A 734 34.03 -30.96 -28.19
CA THR A 734 34.03 -30.42 -29.57
C THR A 734 32.64 -29.98 -30.04
N ASN A 735 31.59 -30.58 -29.46
CA ASN A 735 30.20 -30.16 -29.63
C ASN A 735 29.55 -30.08 -28.24
N THR A 736 29.54 -28.86 -27.68
CA THR A 736 29.01 -28.59 -26.34
C THR A 736 27.51 -28.85 -26.26
N LEU A 737 26.74 -28.55 -27.32
CA LEU A 737 25.29 -28.79 -27.35
C LEU A 737 24.97 -30.29 -27.33
N GLU A 738 25.72 -31.10 -28.08
CA GLU A 738 25.56 -32.56 -28.05
C GLU A 738 25.98 -33.15 -26.69
N CYS A 739 27.01 -32.59 -26.07
CA CYS A 739 27.38 -32.96 -24.69
C CYS A 739 26.21 -32.70 -23.72
N LEU A 740 25.56 -31.53 -23.79
CA LEU A 740 24.38 -31.20 -22.97
C LEU A 740 23.19 -32.15 -23.20
N ARG A 741 23.03 -32.67 -24.41
CA ARG A 741 22.02 -33.72 -24.71
C ARG A 741 22.34 -35.06 -24.04
N SER A 742 23.63 -35.36 -23.89
CA SER A 742 24.11 -36.66 -23.38
C SER A 742 24.17 -36.77 -21.85
N VAL A 743 24.27 -35.65 -21.12
CA VAL A 743 24.34 -35.69 -19.65
C VAL A 743 23.01 -36.16 -19.03
N SER A 744 23.06 -36.62 -17.78
CA SER A 744 21.85 -37.04 -17.06
C SER A 744 20.84 -35.90 -16.90
N TYR A 745 19.57 -36.23 -16.68
CA TYR A 745 18.52 -35.25 -16.37
C TYR A 745 18.92 -34.33 -15.21
N GLU A 746 19.36 -34.90 -14.09
CA GLU A 746 19.74 -34.14 -12.89
C GLU A 746 20.93 -33.22 -13.16
N THR A 747 21.93 -33.70 -13.91
CA THR A 747 23.10 -32.89 -14.30
C THR A 747 22.66 -31.70 -15.13
N PHE A 748 21.81 -31.90 -16.15
CA PHE A 748 21.36 -30.81 -17.00
C PHE A 748 20.42 -29.85 -16.26
N LEU A 749 19.50 -30.34 -15.43
CA LEU A 749 18.62 -29.50 -14.61
C LEU A 749 19.44 -28.59 -13.70
N ASN A 750 20.40 -29.14 -12.95
CA ASN A 750 21.24 -28.37 -12.05
C ASN A 750 22.11 -27.34 -12.80
N ALA A 751 22.64 -27.71 -13.97
CA ALA A 751 23.40 -26.80 -14.82
C ALA A 751 22.53 -25.67 -15.38
N ALA A 752 21.34 -25.98 -15.89
CA ALA A 752 20.41 -24.99 -16.39
C ALA A 752 19.88 -24.08 -15.26
N ALA A 753 19.84 -24.56 -14.02
CA ALA A 753 19.42 -23.79 -12.84
C ALA A 753 20.58 -23.02 -12.16
N SER A 754 21.81 -23.09 -12.69
CA SER A 754 22.96 -22.41 -12.10
C SER A 754 23.03 -20.91 -12.43
N VAL A 755 22.16 -20.43 -13.32
CA VAL A 755 22.08 -19.02 -13.73
C VAL A 755 20.96 -18.29 -12.96
N PRO A 756 20.97 -16.94 -12.90
CA PRO A 756 19.96 -16.19 -12.17
C PRO A 756 18.53 -16.49 -12.60
N SER A 757 17.64 -16.69 -11.63
CA SER A 757 16.19 -16.88 -11.80
C SER A 757 15.42 -15.58 -11.60
N ILE A 758 14.15 -15.49 -12.01
CA ILE A 758 13.28 -14.34 -11.78
C ILE A 758 13.13 -13.91 -10.30
N LEU A 759 13.38 -14.81 -9.33
CA LEU A 759 13.38 -14.52 -7.89
C LEU A 759 14.79 -14.26 -7.33
N SER A 760 15.67 -13.67 -8.13
CA SER A 760 17.02 -13.21 -7.75
C SER A 760 17.16 -11.69 -7.83
N TYR A 761 18.35 -11.19 -7.53
CA TYR A 761 18.67 -9.76 -7.62
C TYR A 761 18.41 -9.18 -9.03
N GLU A 762 18.61 -9.95 -10.09
CA GLU A 762 18.39 -9.58 -11.49
C GLU A 762 16.89 -9.44 -11.84
N SER A 763 16.03 -10.19 -11.15
CA SER A 763 14.57 -10.08 -11.26
C SER A 763 14.07 -10.22 -12.71
N LEU A 764 13.37 -9.23 -13.26
CA LEU A 764 12.82 -9.27 -14.63
C LEU A 764 13.89 -9.23 -15.75
N ALA A 765 15.18 -9.15 -15.43
CA ALA A 765 16.28 -9.25 -16.39
C ALA A 765 16.63 -10.71 -16.73
N LEU A 766 15.61 -11.47 -17.14
CA LEU A 766 15.62 -12.93 -17.25
C LEU A 766 16.81 -13.51 -18.03
N ALA A 767 17.34 -14.63 -17.53
CA ALA A 767 18.31 -15.46 -18.25
C ALA A 767 17.63 -16.19 -19.42
N TYR A 768 16.44 -16.74 -19.16
CA TYR A 768 15.63 -17.49 -20.11
C TYR A 768 14.39 -16.69 -20.52
N VAL A 769 14.31 -16.36 -21.81
CA VAL A 769 13.23 -15.56 -22.41
C VAL A 769 13.22 -15.84 -23.92
N PRO A 770 12.08 -15.70 -24.62
CA PRO A 770 12.07 -15.67 -26.08
C PRO A 770 13.06 -14.65 -26.65
N ARG A 771 13.81 -15.04 -27.67
CA ARG A 771 14.83 -14.20 -28.31
C ARG A 771 14.74 -14.32 -29.83
N PRO A 772 14.96 -13.25 -30.61
CA PRO A 772 15.00 -13.36 -32.07
C PRO A 772 16.02 -14.39 -32.55
N ASP A 773 15.56 -15.32 -33.37
CA ASP A 773 16.35 -16.39 -33.96
C ASP A 773 16.46 -16.28 -35.49
N GLY A 774 15.78 -15.30 -36.08
CA GLY A 774 15.80 -15.08 -37.54
C GLY A 774 14.87 -15.98 -38.33
N VAL A 775 14.20 -16.95 -37.68
CA VAL A 775 13.25 -17.87 -38.34
C VAL A 775 11.88 -17.85 -37.66
N ALA A 776 11.77 -18.37 -36.43
CA ALA A 776 10.50 -18.41 -35.69
C ALA A 776 10.10 -17.02 -35.20
N LEU A 777 11.00 -16.35 -34.48
CA LEU A 777 10.96 -14.91 -34.22
C LEU A 777 12.06 -14.25 -35.05
N ARG A 778 11.66 -13.65 -36.17
CA ARG A 778 12.62 -13.12 -37.13
C ARG A 778 13.37 -11.88 -36.63
N ASP A 779 12.73 -11.07 -35.79
CA ASP A 779 13.30 -9.88 -35.17
C ASP A 779 12.69 -9.70 -33.77
N SER A 780 13.13 -8.68 -33.03
CA SER A 780 12.60 -8.36 -31.71
C SER A 780 11.07 -8.15 -31.76
N PRO A 781 10.30 -8.64 -30.76
CA PRO A 781 8.85 -8.48 -30.71
C PRO A 781 8.33 -7.07 -30.98
N ASP A 782 9.05 -6.04 -30.52
CA ASP A 782 8.66 -4.64 -30.71
C ASP A 782 8.87 -4.16 -32.15
N ILE A 783 9.89 -4.68 -32.84
CA ILE A 783 10.13 -4.43 -34.26
C ILE A 783 9.04 -5.13 -35.08
N LEU A 784 8.72 -6.39 -34.75
CA LEU A 784 7.64 -7.13 -35.41
C LEU A 784 6.28 -6.42 -35.23
N ALA A 785 5.97 -5.93 -34.03
CA ALA A 785 4.77 -5.14 -33.78
C ALA A 785 4.76 -3.85 -34.62
N ARG A 786 5.85 -3.07 -34.58
CA ARG A 786 6.00 -1.80 -35.31
C ARG A 786 5.88 -1.98 -36.82
N ASP A 787 6.40 -3.08 -37.34
CA ASP A 787 6.41 -3.34 -38.78
C ASP A 787 5.11 -4.02 -39.25
N GLY A 788 4.20 -4.37 -38.34
CA GLY A 788 2.94 -5.06 -38.67
C GLY A 788 3.19 -6.50 -39.11
N ARG A 789 4.11 -7.20 -38.46
CA ARG A 789 4.52 -8.56 -38.79
C ARG A 789 4.04 -9.53 -37.73
N TYR A 790 2.74 -9.52 -37.53
CA TYR A 790 2.02 -10.38 -36.60
C TYR A 790 0.59 -10.59 -37.11
N ALA A 791 -0.05 -11.68 -36.68
CA ALA A 791 -1.45 -11.97 -36.96
C ALA A 791 -2.34 -10.96 -36.24
N ALA A 792 -2.77 -9.91 -36.94
CA ALA A 792 -3.61 -8.86 -36.39
C ALA A 792 -5.06 -9.34 -36.25
N ILE A 793 -5.44 -9.65 -35.01
CA ILE A 793 -6.74 -10.22 -34.63
C ILE A 793 -7.35 -9.44 -33.45
N PRO A 794 -8.69 -9.52 -33.24
CA PRO A 794 -9.32 -8.96 -32.06
C PRO A 794 -8.59 -9.36 -30.78
N MET A 795 -8.40 -8.42 -29.85
CA MET A 795 -7.67 -8.71 -28.62
C MET A 795 -8.15 -7.94 -27.39
N ILE A 796 -8.06 -8.60 -26.24
CA ILE A 796 -8.14 -8.00 -24.91
C ILE A 796 -6.73 -7.98 -24.31
N ILE A 797 -6.28 -6.84 -23.80
CA ILE A 797 -4.97 -6.72 -23.17
C ILE A 797 -5.03 -5.81 -21.94
N GLY A 798 -4.49 -6.24 -20.81
CA GLY A 798 -4.50 -5.39 -19.61
C GLY A 798 -3.45 -5.76 -18.58
N ASN A 799 -3.43 -5.00 -17.51
CA ASN A 799 -2.42 -5.11 -16.45
C ASN A 799 -3.07 -5.07 -15.07
N GLN A 800 -2.31 -5.59 -14.10
CA GLN A 800 -2.54 -5.27 -12.70
C GLN A 800 -2.02 -3.85 -12.43
N GLU A 801 -2.59 -3.13 -11.46
CA GLU A 801 -2.12 -1.77 -11.15
C GLU A 801 -0.65 -1.76 -10.69
N ASP A 802 -0.22 -2.79 -9.95
CA ASP A 802 1.03 -2.82 -9.20
C ASP A 802 1.98 -3.97 -9.63
N GLU A 803 2.13 -4.16 -10.95
CA GLU A 803 2.91 -5.26 -11.57
C GLU A 803 4.31 -5.44 -10.97
N GLY A 804 5.04 -4.34 -10.75
CA GLY A 804 6.45 -4.39 -10.37
C GLY A 804 6.74 -4.67 -8.89
N THR A 805 5.72 -4.74 -8.04
CA THR A 805 5.91 -4.80 -6.57
C THR A 805 6.58 -6.08 -6.10
N LEU A 806 6.17 -7.24 -6.62
CA LEU A 806 6.82 -8.53 -6.30
C LEU A 806 8.29 -8.53 -6.74
N PHE A 807 8.54 -8.00 -7.94
CA PHE A 807 9.85 -8.03 -8.58
C PHE A 807 10.88 -7.09 -7.94
N ALA A 808 10.42 -6.03 -7.26
CA ALA A 808 11.25 -5.05 -6.57
C ALA A 808 11.72 -5.49 -5.16
N LEU A 809 11.22 -6.63 -4.67
CA LEU A 809 11.56 -7.20 -3.35
C LEU A 809 13.01 -7.72 -3.30
N PHE A 810 13.57 -8.09 -4.45
CA PHE A 810 14.86 -8.79 -4.54
C PHE A 810 16.07 -7.84 -4.66
N GLN A 811 15.85 -6.52 -4.71
CA GLN A 811 16.89 -5.49 -4.81
C GLN A 811 16.88 -4.51 -3.61
N PRO A 812 16.93 -4.95 -2.34
CA PRO A 812 16.78 -4.07 -1.19
C PRO A 812 17.86 -2.98 -1.10
N GLY A 813 19.04 -3.21 -1.71
CA GLY A 813 20.15 -2.25 -1.75
C GLY A 813 20.02 -1.11 -2.78
N VAL A 814 19.07 -1.17 -3.70
CA VAL A 814 18.95 -0.20 -4.82
C VAL A 814 18.09 1.00 -4.39
N ALA A 815 18.58 1.82 -3.46
CA ALA A 815 17.78 2.85 -2.80
C ALA A 815 17.74 4.21 -3.52
N THR A 816 18.79 4.55 -4.26
CA THR A 816 19.01 5.89 -4.83
C THR A 816 18.87 5.90 -6.35
N THR A 817 18.74 7.10 -6.94
CA THR A 817 18.76 7.26 -8.41
C THR A 817 20.01 6.66 -9.03
N SER A 818 21.20 6.91 -8.47
CA SER A 818 22.47 6.39 -9.04
C SER A 818 22.49 4.87 -9.02
N GLN A 819 22.15 4.26 -7.88
CA GLN A 819 22.11 2.80 -7.77
C GLN A 819 21.09 2.18 -8.72
N LEU A 820 19.94 2.84 -8.93
CA LEU A 820 18.94 2.36 -9.88
C LEU A 820 19.41 2.49 -11.34
N VAL A 821 20.13 3.57 -11.66
CA VAL A 821 20.77 3.73 -12.98
C VAL A 821 21.83 2.65 -13.19
N ASP A 822 22.68 2.40 -12.19
CA ASP A 822 23.70 1.35 -12.25
C ASP A 822 23.07 -0.02 -12.44
N TYR A 823 22.02 -0.34 -11.66
CA TYR A 823 21.25 -1.58 -11.80
C TYR A 823 20.62 -1.74 -13.19
N LEU A 824 19.95 -0.71 -13.72
CA LEU A 824 19.35 -0.77 -15.05
C LEU A 824 20.42 -0.88 -16.15
N SER A 825 21.56 -0.22 -15.99
CA SER A 825 22.68 -0.28 -16.94
C SER A 825 23.33 -1.66 -16.99
N GLU A 826 23.43 -2.33 -15.83
CA GLU A 826 24.12 -3.60 -15.70
C GLU A 826 23.27 -4.79 -16.15
N PHE A 827 21.96 -4.79 -15.87
CA PHE A 827 21.11 -5.98 -16.07
C PHE A 827 20.09 -5.86 -17.21
N TYR A 828 19.62 -4.64 -17.49
CA TYR A 828 18.53 -4.40 -18.45
C TYR A 828 19.05 -3.81 -19.76
N PHE A 829 19.70 -2.64 -19.72
CA PHE A 829 19.93 -1.83 -20.92
C PHE A 829 21.43 -1.61 -21.16
N HIS A 830 22.09 -2.61 -21.76
CA HIS A 830 23.53 -2.58 -22.02
C HIS A 830 23.98 -1.49 -23.00
N ASN A 831 23.07 -0.98 -23.84
CA ASN A 831 23.38 0.06 -24.83
C ASN A 831 22.93 1.47 -24.44
N ALA A 832 22.12 1.60 -23.37
CA ALA A 832 21.70 2.90 -22.90
C ALA A 832 22.85 3.58 -22.16
N SER A 833 23.13 4.85 -22.46
CA SER A 833 24.09 5.61 -21.65
C SER A 833 23.54 5.84 -20.24
N LYS A 834 24.44 5.99 -19.26
CA LYS A 834 24.02 6.34 -17.88
C LYS A 834 23.25 7.66 -17.82
N ASP A 835 23.50 8.59 -18.73
CA ASP A 835 22.73 9.83 -18.85
C ASP A 835 21.30 9.57 -19.30
N GLN A 836 21.10 8.74 -20.33
CA GLN A 836 19.76 8.32 -20.78
C GLN A 836 19.01 7.60 -19.66
N LEU A 837 19.67 6.68 -18.96
CA LEU A 837 19.06 5.98 -17.82
C LEU A 837 18.77 6.92 -16.65
N THR A 838 19.61 7.92 -16.43
CA THR A 838 19.34 8.97 -15.43
C THR A 838 18.10 9.76 -15.80
N THR A 839 17.91 10.10 -17.09
CA THR A 839 16.69 10.74 -17.58
C THR A 839 15.47 9.84 -17.41
N LEU A 840 15.56 8.56 -17.77
CA LEU A 840 14.50 7.56 -17.55
C LEU A 840 14.09 7.54 -16.07
N VAL A 841 15.06 7.33 -15.17
CA VAL A 841 14.78 7.23 -13.74
C VAL A 841 14.21 8.54 -13.20
N ASN A 842 14.70 9.70 -13.64
CA ASN A 842 14.17 11.00 -13.22
C ASN A 842 12.78 11.31 -13.79
N ALA A 843 12.32 10.64 -14.85
CA ALA A 843 10.93 10.73 -15.29
C ALA A 843 9.95 10.13 -14.27
N TYR A 844 10.45 9.29 -13.35
CA TYR A 844 9.69 8.82 -12.18
C TYR A 844 9.97 9.70 -10.98
N ASP A 845 8.91 10.33 -10.49
CA ASP A 845 8.95 11.20 -9.33
C ASP A 845 9.55 10.51 -8.10
N ARG A 846 10.39 11.24 -7.36
CA ARG A 846 11.10 10.77 -6.17
C ARG A 846 10.21 10.69 -4.93
N ARG A 847 9.04 11.34 -4.94
CA ARG A 847 8.08 11.25 -3.84
C ARG A 847 7.60 9.82 -3.68
N ILE A 848 7.67 9.28 -2.47
CA ILE A 848 7.18 7.93 -2.13
C ILE A 848 5.73 7.72 -2.58
N SER A 849 4.90 8.77 -2.50
CA SER A 849 3.51 8.76 -2.93
C SER A 849 3.29 8.49 -4.42
N SER A 850 4.31 8.68 -5.25
CA SER A 850 4.24 8.50 -6.70
C SER A 850 4.61 7.07 -7.16
N GLY A 851 5.23 6.26 -6.29
CA GLY A 851 5.63 4.89 -6.61
C GLY A 851 4.54 3.84 -6.38
N SER A 852 4.81 2.60 -6.81
CA SER A 852 3.92 1.43 -6.66
C SER A 852 4.18 0.66 -5.35
N PRO A 853 3.18 0.27 -4.53
CA PRO A 853 1.75 0.32 -4.81
C PRO A 853 1.20 1.72 -5.05
N PHE A 854 0.55 1.93 -6.18
CA PHE A 854 0.11 3.24 -6.61
C PHE A 854 -1.06 3.71 -5.74
N ARG A 855 -1.21 5.03 -5.62
CA ARG A 855 -2.28 5.68 -4.85
C ARG A 855 -2.30 5.33 -3.35
N THR A 856 -1.26 4.68 -2.82
CA THR A 856 -1.14 4.37 -1.38
C THR A 856 -0.43 5.46 -0.58
N GLY A 857 -0.14 6.63 -1.16
CA GLY A 857 0.64 7.67 -0.48
C GLY A 857 2.00 7.13 -0.03
N ILE A 858 2.42 7.46 1.19
CA ILE A 858 3.70 7.00 1.74
C ILE A 858 3.69 5.54 2.23
N LEU A 859 2.54 4.86 2.16
CA LEU A 859 2.41 3.48 2.65
C LEU A 859 3.10 2.50 1.71
N ASN A 860 3.52 1.35 2.27
CA ASN A 860 4.17 0.22 1.57
C ASN A 860 5.63 0.45 1.12
N GLU A 861 6.29 1.52 1.56
CA GLU A 861 7.73 1.70 1.37
C GLU A 861 8.52 0.81 2.34
N ILE A 862 8.72 -0.46 1.97
CA ILE A 862 9.40 -1.44 2.84
C ILE A 862 10.89 -1.15 3.05
N CYS A 863 11.52 -0.53 2.05
CA CYS A 863 12.89 -0.04 2.09
C CYS A 863 12.98 1.21 1.20
N PRO A 864 13.95 2.12 1.44
CA PRO A 864 14.09 3.32 0.64
C PRO A 864 14.17 3.00 -0.86
N GLY A 865 13.37 3.71 -1.65
CA GLY A 865 13.30 3.56 -3.09
C GLY A 865 12.43 2.40 -3.58
N PHE A 866 11.90 1.55 -2.70
CA PHE A 866 11.12 0.36 -3.09
C PHE A 866 9.99 0.71 -4.05
N LYS A 867 9.13 1.65 -3.67
CA LYS A 867 7.94 1.95 -4.48
C LYS A 867 8.30 2.54 -5.84
N ARG A 868 9.39 3.32 -5.88
CA ARG A 868 9.89 3.91 -7.13
C ARG A 868 10.47 2.84 -8.05
N ARG A 869 11.23 1.89 -7.50
CA ARG A 869 11.72 0.72 -8.26
C ARG A 869 10.58 -0.13 -8.78
N ALA A 870 9.58 -0.43 -7.93
CA ALA A 870 8.40 -1.19 -8.32
C ALA A 870 7.63 -0.52 -9.47
N ALA A 871 7.44 0.80 -9.41
CA ALA A 871 6.82 1.55 -10.51
C ALA A 871 7.61 1.41 -11.81
N ILE A 872 8.95 1.56 -11.76
CA ILE A 872 9.82 1.47 -12.94
C ILE A 872 9.81 0.06 -13.53
N LEU A 873 10.00 -0.98 -12.71
CA LEU A 873 10.01 -2.37 -13.18
C LEU A 873 8.66 -2.79 -13.78
N GLY A 874 7.56 -2.42 -13.13
CA GLY A 874 6.22 -2.72 -13.62
C GLY A 874 5.90 -2.01 -14.94
N ASP A 875 6.32 -0.76 -15.10
CA ASP A 875 6.07 0.01 -16.31
C ASP A 875 6.92 -0.45 -17.50
N LEU A 876 8.21 -0.74 -17.28
CA LEU A 876 9.15 -1.14 -18.34
C LEU A 876 8.77 -2.46 -19.00
N VAL A 877 8.26 -3.42 -18.23
CA VAL A 877 7.97 -4.78 -18.73
C VAL A 877 6.50 -4.97 -19.07
N PHE A 878 5.58 -4.30 -18.35
CA PHE A 878 4.16 -4.62 -18.43
C PHE A 878 3.30 -3.40 -18.80
N THR A 879 3.18 -2.41 -17.93
CA THR A 879 2.06 -1.46 -17.99
C THR A 879 2.22 -0.40 -19.08
N LEU A 880 3.42 0.17 -19.23
CA LEU A 880 3.68 1.15 -20.30
C LEU A 880 4.10 0.44 -21.60
N ALA A 881 4.70 -0.74 -21.51
CA ALA A 881 4.91 -1.63 -22.65
C ALA A 881 3.58 -1.97 -23.36
N ARG A 882 2.52 -2.31 -22.60
CA ARG A 882 1.16 -2.47 -23.13
C ARG A 882 0.70 -1.24 -23.90
N ARG A 883 0.80 -0.04 -23.30
CA ARG A 883 0.34 1.19 -23.97
C ARG A 883 1.12 1.45 -25.26
N SER A 884 2.43 1.21 -25.25
CA SER A 884 3.28 1.34 -26.43
C SER A 884 2.82 0.40 -27.55
N TYR A 885 2.58 -0.87 -27.20
CA TYR A 885 2.03 -1.85 -28.14
C TYR A 885 0.64 -1.43 -28.67
N LEU A 886 -0.27 -0.95 -27.83
CA LEU A 886 -1.59 -0.48 -28.25
C LEU A 886 -1.54 0.67 -29.25
N VAL A 887 -0.67 1.66 -29.02
CA VAL A 887 -0.42 2.77 -29.96
C VAL A 887 0.03 2.23 -31.31
N VAL A 888 1.03 1.33 -31.31
CA VAL A 888 1.57 0.71 -32.52
C VAL A 888 0.51 -0.13 -33.24
N ALA A 889 -0.20 -0.98 -32.52
CA ALA A 889 -1.21 -1.88 -33.05
C ALA A 889 -2.35 -1.12 -33.72
N LYS A 890 -2.89 -0.08 -33.07
CA LYS A 890 -3.94 0.75 -33.68
C LYS A 890 -3.44 1.63 -34.83
N SER A 891 -2.17 2.05 -34.81
CA SER A 891 -1.57 2.75 -35.95
C SER A 891 -1.44 1.85 -37.17
N LYS A 892 -1.04 0.59 -36.97
CA LYS A 892 -0.83 -0.39 -38.06
C LYS A 892 -2.13 -1.02 -38.56
N TYR A 893 -3.03 -1.35 -37.64
CA TYR A 893 -4.30 -2.02 -37.93
C TYR A 893 -5.47 -1.30 -37.27
N PRO A 894 -5.86 -0.12 -37.80
CA PRO A 894 -6.92 0.71 -37.19
C PRO A 894 -8.30 0.03 -37.18
N SER A 895 -8.54 -0.95 -38.06
CA SER A 895 -9.80 -1.70 -38.13
C SER A 895 -9.90 -2.89 -37.18
N VAL A 896 -8.78 -3.35 -36.61
CA VAL A 896 -8.78 -4.48 -35.68
C VAL A 896 -9.21 -3.97 -34.30
N PRO A 897 -10.28 -4.53 -33.70
CA PRO A 897 -10.79 -4.03 -32.43
C PRO A 897 -9.90 -4.48 -31.27
N VAL A 898 -9.69 -3.58 -30.32
CA VAL A 898 -8.84 -3.81 -29.16
C VAL A 898 -9.49 -3.24 -27.91
N TRP A 899 -9.54 -4.04 -26.86
CA TRP A 899 -10.03 -3.62 -25.56
C TRP A 899 -8.92 -3.71 -24.53
N SER A 900 -8.82 -2.69 -23.67
CA SER A 900 -7.81 -2.67 -22.62
C SER A 900 -8.38 -2.38 -21.25
N TYR A 901 -7.68 -2.85 -20.22
CA TYR A 901 -8.09 -2.68 -18.83
C TYR A 901 -6.91 -2.48 -17.88
N LEU A 902 -7.23 -1.99 -16.69
CA LEU A 902 -6.36 -1.95 -15.52
C LEU A 902 -7.11 -2.56 -14.34
N ASN A 903 -6.45 -3.41 -13.55
CA ASN A 903 -7.04 -4.04 -12.37
C ASN A 903 -6.54 -3.39 -11.08
N SER A 904 -7.49 -2.99 -10.24
CA SER A 904 -7.27 -2.42 -8.90
C SER A 904 -8.14 -3.07 -7.84
N TYR A 905 -8.66 -4.27 -8.08
CA TYR A 905 -9.57 -4.96 -7.15
C TYR A 905 -8.89 -5.35 -5.83
N ASN A 906 -7.57 -5.45 -5.80
CA ASN A 906 -6.76 -5.72 -4.60
C ASN A 906 -6.10 -4.45 -4.05
N TYR A 907 -6.59 -3.26 -4.44
CA TYR A 907 -6.11 -2.00 -3.88
C TYR A 907 -6.17 -2.01 -2.36
N GLY A 908 -5.05 -1.67 -1.72
CA GLY A 908 -4.89 -1.70 -0.27
C GLY A 908 -4.27 -2.97 0.30
N THR A 909 -4.00 -3.99 -0.53
CA THR A 909 -3.20 -5.15 -0.10
C THR A 909 -1.82 -4.68 0.39
N PRO A 910 -1.43 -4.96 1.64
CA PRO A 910 -0.17 -4.48 2.18
C PRO A 910 1.01 -4.91 1.33
N LEU A 911 2.00 -4.02 1.19
CA LEU A 911 3.26 -4.18 0.45
C LEU A 911 3.12 -4.26 -1.06
N VAL A 912 2.17 -5.05 -1.57
CA VAL A 912 2.14 -5.47 -2.98
C VAL A 912 0.97 -4.89 -3.78
N GLY A 913 -0.08 -4.36 -3.13
CA GLY A 913 -1.22 -3.76 -3.83
C GLY A 913 -1.94 -4.76 -4.75
N THR A 914 -2.39 -4.31 -5.93
CA THR A 914 -2.91 -5.23 -6.98
C THR A 914 -1.73 -5.74 -7.80
N PHE A 915 -1.04 -6.72 -7.22
CA PHE A 915 0.24 -7.23 -7.69
C PHE A 915 0.12 -8.18 -8.89
N HIS A 916 1.25 -8.43 -9.56
CA HIS A 916 1.37 -9.35 -10.69
C HIS A 916 0.81 -10.75 -10.40
N ALA A 917 0.13 -11.39 -11.36
CA ALA A 917 -0.57 -12.66 -11.21
C ALA A 917 -1.72 -12.71 -10.18
N SER A 918 -2.11 -11.59 -9.56
CA SER A 918 -3.28 -11.56 -8.65
C SER A 918 -4.61 -11.87 -9.36
N ASP A 919 -4.66 -11.72 -10.68
CA ASP A 919 -5.77 -12.07 -11.55
C ASP A 919 -5.91 -13.57 -11.77
N ILE A 920 -4.84 -14.36 -11.60
CA ILE A 920 -4.97 -15.81 -11.54
C ILE A 920 -5.89 -16.20 -10.38
N ILE A 921 -5.74 -15.56 -9.22
CA ILE A 921 -6.59 -15.82 -8.06
C ILE A 921 -8.02 -15.32 -8.34
N GLN A 922 -8.14 -14.04 -8.72
CA GLN A 922 -9.43 -13.37 -8.80
C GLN A 922 -10.28 -13.80 -10.01
N VAL A 923 -9.65 -13.99 -11.17
CA VAL A 923 -10.31 -14.24 -12.47
C VAL A 923 -10.17 -15.70 -12.88
N PHE A 924 -8.95 -16.24 -12.95
CA PHE A 924 -8.73 -17.60 -13.48
C PHE A 924 -9.30 -18.67 -12.55
N LEU A 925 -8.91 -18.67 -11.26
CA LEU A 925 -9.41 -19.62 -10.26
C LEU A 925 -10.81 -19.22 -9.76
N GLY A 926 -11.12 -17.93 -9.82
CA GLY A 926 -12.42 -17.38 -9.41
C GLY A 926 -12.57 -17.25 -7.90
N VAL A 927 -11.46 -17.03 -7.19
CA VAL A 927 -11.42 -16.92 -5.74
C VAL A 927 -11.71 -15.47 -5.30
N LEU A 928 -12.60 -15.41 -4.30
CA LEU A 928 -13.54 -14.34 -3.92
C LEU A 928 -14.60 -14.07 -5.01
N PRO A 929 -15.90 -14.33 -4.73
CA PRO A 929 -17.01 -14.07 -5.65
C PRO A 929 -17.35 -12.57 -5.69
N THR A 930 -16.40 -11.76 -6.17
CA THR A 930 -16.51 -10.30 -6.24
C THR A 930 -17.14 -9.85 -7.56
N PHE A 931 -17.48 -8.55 -7.64
CA PHE A 931 -17.90 -7.93 -8.90
C PHE A 931 -16.81 -8.07 -9.97
N ALA A 932 -15.53 -7.88 -9.60
CA ALA A 932 -14.40 -8.02 -10.50
C ALA A 932 -14.38 -9.41 -11.17
N ARG A 933 -14.49 -10.49 -10.38
CA ARG A 933 -14.57 -11.86 -10.93
C ARG A 933 -15.69 -11.99 -11.96
N GLN A 934 -16.92 -11.66 -11.56
CA GLN A 934 -18.11 -11.92 -12.36
C GLN A 934 -18.10 -11.10 -13.66
N SER A 935 -17.80 -9.81 -13.56
CA SER A 935 -17.72 -8.91 -14.71
C SER A 935 -16.60 -9.33 -15.68
N THR A 936 -15.38 -9.59 -15.20
CA THR A 936 -14.26 -10.00 -16.06
C THR A 936 -14.55 -11.32 -16.77
N ARG A 937 -15.05 -12.35 -16.06
CA ARG A 937 -15.42 -13.63 -16.68
C ARG A 937 -16.52 -13.48 -17.73
N THR A 938 -17.50 -12.62 -17.49
CA THR A 938 -18.56 -12.30 -18.47
C THR A 938 -17.97 -11.68 -19.73
N TYR A 939 -17.11 -10.66 -19.61
CA TYR A 939 -16.46 -10.06 -20.78
C TYR A 939 -15.61 -11.06 -21.56
N TYR A 940 -14.84 -11.92 -20.86
CA TYR A 940 -13.98 -12.90 -21.52
C TYR A 940 -14.80 -13.97 -22.25
N LEU A 941 -15.92 -14.43 -21.68
CA LEU A 941 -16.83 -15.37 -22.35
C LEU A 941 -17.52 -14.73 -23.56
N ASN A 942 -17.98 -13.48 -23.43
CA ASN A 942 -18.54 -12.73 -24.55
C ASN A 942 -17.52 -12.58 -25.68
N PHE A 943 -16.28 -12.23 -25.35
CA PHE A 943 -15.20 -12.12 -26.32
C PHE A 943 -14.86 -13.47 -26.98
N LEU A 944 -14.78 -14.54 -26.20
CA LEU A 944 -14.55 -15.89 -26.71
C LEU A 944 -15.60 -16.30 -27.76
N TYR A 945 -16.87 -16.01 -27.51
CA TYR A 945 -17.98 -16.31 -28.42
C TYR A 945 -18.04 -15.38 -29.62
N ASN A 946 -17.93 -14.07 -29.39
CA ASN A 946 -18.35 -13.03 -30.33
C ASN A 946 -17.20 -12.20 -30.91
N GLN A 947 -15.97 -12.36 -30.40
CA GLN A 947 -14.83 -11.46 -30.67
C GLN A 947 -15.09 -10.00 -30.26
N ASP A 948 -16.04 -9.81 -29.36
CA ASP A 948 -16.42 -8.54 -28.75
C ASP A 948 -16.88 -8.81 -27.31
N PRO A 949 -16.23 -8.21 -26.28
CA PRO A 949 -16.62 -8.39 -24.89
C PRO A 949 -18.02 -7.82 -24.58
N ASN A 950 -18.58 -6.96 -25.44
CA ASN A 950 -19.81 -6.22 -25.18
C ASN A 950 -21.11 -6.96 -25.53
N VAL A 951 -21.02 -8.05 -26.29
CA VAL A 951 -22.21 -8.78 -26.75
C VAL A 951 -22.78 -9.61 -25.60
N GLY A 952 -23.89 -9.15 -25.01
CA GLY A 952 -24.55 -9.85 -23.90
C GLY A 952 -24.04 -9.47 -22.50
N ILE A 953 -23.41 -8.30 -22.33
CA ILE A 953 -22.79 -7.86 -21.05
C ILE A 953 -23.72 -7.73 -19.84
N GLY A 954 -25.04 -7.71 -20.03
CA GLY A 954 -26.00 -7.88 -18.93
C GLY A 954 -25.77 -7.00 -17.68
N GLY A 955 -26.00 -5.70 -17.78
CA GLY A 955 -25.97 -4.78 -16.62
C GLY A 955 -24.58 -4.29 -16.19
N TYR A 956 -23.49 -4.82 -16.78
CA TYR A 956 -22.16 -4.23 -16.66
C TYR A 956 -21.96 -3.04 -17.61
N ALA A 957 -20.91 -2.24 -17.35
CA ALA A 957 -20.57 -1.11 -18.20
C ALA A 957 -20.15 -1.57 -19.61
N THR A 958 -20.38 -0.75 -20.63
CA THR A 958 -19.82 -1.04 -21.95
C THR A 958 -18.30 -0.91 -21.91
N TRP A 959 -17.57 -1.90 -22.41
CA TRP A 959 -16.13 -1.83 -22.56
C TRP A 959 -15.76 -1.04 -23.82
N PRO A 960 -15.21 0.18 -23.70
CA PRO A 960 -14.82 0.97 -24.86
C PRO A 960 -13.71 0.25 -25.63
N GLU A 961 -13.79 0.27 -26.96
CA GLU A 961 -12.62 -0.04 -27.76
C GLU A 961 -11.55 1.03 -27.46
N TRP A 962 -10.31 0.62 -27.19
CA TRP A 962 -9.26 1.52 -26.74
C TRP A 962 -8.98 2.66 -27.74
N SER A 963 -9.26 2.45 -29.04
CA SER A 963 -9.17 3.51 -30.06
C SER A 963 -10.11 4.70 -29.81
N GLN A 964 -11.16 4.52 -29.02
CA GLN A 964 -12.13 5.54 -28.63
C GLN A 964 -11.60 6.31 -27.41
N ASP A 965 -10.89 7.41 -27.65
CA ASP A 965 -10.30 8.31 -26.63
C ASP A 965 -9.23 7.67 -25.73
N GLN A 966 -8.59 6.58 -26.17
CA GLN A 966 -7.57 5.86 -25.38
C GLN A 966 -8.10 5.47 -23.99
N GLN A 967 -9.38 5.11 -23.93
CA GLN A 967 -10.05 4.78 -22.70
C GLN A 967 -9.96 3.27 -22.43
N LEU A 968 -9.71 2.91 -21.18
CA LEU A 968 -9.68 1.54 -20.69
C LEU A 968 -10.72 1.32 -19.58
N LEU A 969 -11.07 0.07 -19.36
CA LEU A 969 -11.96 -0.32 -18.27
C LEU A 969 -11.13 -0.54 -16.99
N TRP A 970 -11.52 0.11 -15.91
CA TRP A 970 -10.80 0.07 -14.64
C TRP A 970 -11.57 -0.75 -13.62
N PHE A 971 -11.06 -1.93 -13.29
CA PHE A 971 -11.73 -2.88 -12.42
C PHE A 971 -11.38 -2.63 -10.95
N PHE A 972 -12.39 -2.39 -10.13
CA PHE A 972 -12.32 -2.44 -8.67
C PHE A 972 -13.03 -3.70 -8.18
N SER A 973 -12.90 -4.03 -6.90
CA SER A 973 -13.51 -5.23 -6.33
C SER A 973 -15.04 -5.24 -6.41
N ASP A 974 -15.67 -4.06 -6.41
CA ASP A 974 -17.12 -3.87 -6.32
C ASP A 974 -17.75 -3.14 -7.53
N ARG A 975 -16.95 -2.62 -8.47
CA ARG A 975 -17.43 -1.84 -9.62
C ARG A 975 -16.38 -1.74 -10.73
N THR A 976 -16.79 -1.18 -11.86
CA THR A 976 -15.88 -0.71 -12.92
C THR A 976 -16.03 0.78 -13.15
N GLN A 977 -14.95 1.42 -13.59
CA GLN A 977 -14.93 2.81 -14.03
C GLN A 977 -14.23 2.91 -15.39
N TYR A 978 -14.36 4.05 -16.05
CA TYR A 978 -13.52 4.38 -17.20
C TYR A 978 -12.27 5.12 -16.73
N LEU A 979 -11.12 4.75 -17.28
CA LEU A 979 -9.86 5.44 -17.03
C LEU A 979 -9.22 5.77 -18.38
N LYS A 980 -8.74 7.01 -18.52
CA LYS A 980 -7.94 7.37 -19.68
C LYS A 980 -6.54 6.79 -19.53
N ASP A 981 -6.03 6.18 -20.59
CA ASP A 981 -4.71 5.54 -20.60
C ASP A 981 -3.61 6.58 -20.87
N ASP A 982 -3.51 7.60 -20.01
CA ASP A 982 -2.55 8.72 -20.09
C ASP A 982 -1.74 8.94 -18.81
N PHE A 983 -1.91 8.06 -17.82
CA PHE A 983 -1.12 8.10 -16.59
C PHE A 983 0.38 7.91 -16.88
N ARG A 984 1.25 8.62 -16.14
CA ARG A 984 2.72 8.54 -16.27
C ARG A 984 3.24 8.84 -17.69
N THR A 985 2.61 9.80 -18.36
CA THR A 985 2.93 10.18 -19.75
C THR A 985 4.39 10.58 -19.97
N ASP A 986 5.04 11.25 -19.02
CA ASP A 986 6.46 11.63 -19.18
C ASP A 986 7.38 10.39 -19.28
N SER A 987 7.15 9.40 -18.40
CA SER A 987 7.85 8.12 -18.44
C SER A 987 7.55 7.36 -19.73
N PHE A 988 6.28 7.33 -20.15
CA PHE A 988 5.84 6.69 -21.40
C PHE A 988 6.51 7.30 -22.63
N ASN A 989 6.50 8.64 -22.74
CA ASN A 989 7.11 9.36 -23.85
C ASN A 989 8.61 9.13 -23.91
N PHE A 990 9.28 9.11 -22.75
CA PHE A 990 10.70 8.80 -22.69
C PHE A 990 10.99 7.38 -23.18
N ILE A 991 10.24 6.38 -22.69
CA ILE A 991 10.40 4.98 -23.09
C ILE A 991 10.21 4.84 -24.61
N CYS A 992 9.12 5.38 -25.16
CA CYS A 992 8.82 5.30 -26.59
C CYS A 992 9.87 6.04 -27.46
N GLY A 993 10.31 7.22 -27.03
CA GLY A 993 11.29 8.02 -27.75
C GLY A 993 12.71 7.45 -27.72
N ASN A 994 13.01 6.55 -26.78
CA ASN A 994 14.34 5.96 -26.59
C ASN A 994 14.32 4.42 -26.73
N MET A 995 13.28 3.82 -27.34
CA MET A 995 13.19 2.36 -27.45
C MET A 995 14.50 1.77 -27.99
N ALA A 996 15.05 2.29 -29.09
CA ALA A 996 16.27 1.76 -29.68
C ALA A 996 17.49 1.66 -28.72
N SER A 997 17.65 2.58 -27.75
CA SER A 997 18.73 2.51 -26.74
C SER A 997 18.31 1.78 -25.47
N LEU A 998 17.00 1.74 -25.18
CA LEU A 998 16.40 0.86 -24.18
C LEU A 998 16.18 -0.56 -24.72
N HIS A 999 16.82 -0.89 -25.84
CA HIS A 999 17.05 -2.25 -26.30
C HIS A 999 18.38 -2.74 -25.75
N VAL A 1000 18.47 -4.05 -25.60
CA VAL A 1000 19.70 -4.73 -25.22
C VAL A 1000 20.60 -4.98 -26.46
N ARG A 1001 20.20 -4.50 -27.65
CA ARG A 1001 20.89 -4.75 -28.94
C ARG A 1001 22.18 -3.94 -29.10
N ASP A 1002 23.32 -4.62 -29.02
CA ASP A 1002 24.60 -4.04 -29.43
C ASP A 1002 24.56 -3.68 -30.93
N ASN A 1003 24.87 -2.42 -31.26
CA ASN A 1003 24.93 -1.91 -32.63
C ASN A 1003 26.09 -2.52 -33.45
N SER A 1004 26.87 -3.42 -32.87
CA SER A 1004 28.05 -4.04 -33.51
C SER A 1004 27.74 -5.12 -34.56
N THR A 1005 26.51 -5.64 -34.64
CA THR A 1005 26.15 -6.71 -35.60
C THR A 1005 25.04 -6.29 -36.57
N SER A 1006 25.44 -5.47 -37.54
CA SER A 1006 24.73 -5.38 -38.81
C SER A 1006 25.03 -6.64 -39.64
N LEU A 1007 24.23 -7.70 -39.45
CA LEU A 1007 24.23 -8.79 -40.42
C LEU A 1007 23.72 -8.25 -41.77
N PRO A 1008 24.41 -8.52 -42.90
CA PRO A 1008 24.02 -8.01 -44.20
C PRO A 1008 22.62 -8.52 -44.56
N ARG A 1009 21.76 -7.62 -45.04
CA ARG A 1009 20.53 -7.98 -45.74
C ARG A 1009 20.89 -8.84 -46.96
N TRP A 1010 20.79 -10.16 -46.85
CA TRP A 1010 20.71 -11.00 -48.04
C TRP A 1010 19.25 -11.07 -48.47
N ALA A 1011 19.03 -10.59 -49.70
CA ALA A 1011 17.78 -10.70 -50.42
C ALA A 1011 17.44 -12.17 -50.67
N LEU A 1012 16.20 -12.55 -50.35
CA LEU A 1012 15.29 -13.39 -51.16
C LEU A 1012 13.88 -13.32 -50.56
#